data_AF-A0A9X8E0X1-F1
#
_entry.id   AF-A0A9X8E0X1-F1
#
_cell.length_a   1.000
_cell.length_b   1.000
_cell.length_c   1.000
_cell.angle_alpha   90.00
_cell.angle_beta   90.00
_cell.angle_gamma   90.00
#
_symmetry.space_group_name_H-M   'P 1'
#
loop_
_entity.id
_entity.type
_entity.pdbx_description
1 polymer ?
#
loop_
_entity_poly.entity_id
_entity_poly.type
_entity_poly.pdbx_seq_one_letter_code
_entity_poly.pdbx_strand_id
1 'polypeptide(L)'
;MVRCGAGSSLCARPLKAWITPQTSLDRCFAHHEHGFMWSLKTSDVDTILTFLHRIHKSALDEEFTTGFTPLALACSKGDVPLVRILLLHGADVNLETSRGRTPLGEACLGRHVDVVELLLRYRAVVQHTNRHGLTTISIARQMAHDGILAVLDKRHQLELTQRRLFVAIATSNYADIETIIAGGEMAYRENHAWHLGRELAASLAALDDIRTQLTDHMNAMNVSIADSEAKQMKVVKILDSVEYNKAQLEHVQKKEAKVEAFRQVTELTVKRAIQAITAQDILGLISQTEPSPGLLVVLKAMALFNGVIPKVKRGTDVNGFSDKEWWETSQAMLMDRQFLGKLVNFRDLDVPPDVLFKVRRECLKHDAFPTVAEFEPEAASEPRNPGTPNPPAKSLPLVRRVKNDMTPFLALSTWVRGVEVNQKSKAEAKLLDEKKAVVQTDLVTLDGELKNAKFDMKTAHRSLPSRQQELDRIVALEVKAAADTKLKQRRVDVCELLAFTSLNGHTPLTFAASIGNERAVRLLLNRGANGSYSDEEQRLAAKILQNAMRHYVHHIKLTGELATLSGITGFLSLKPLTQQLRRYRQCSRVALHEAAYNGHHEVLELLVEAGRAKLWQQSYVDPIAACPGQLASQPRHVVGNGMGVWKLQFRTAPLTLPDAVRLGEARLRRAVFRPKTGWDSTSNVYDDTRAVLEILLKASAKCQQDKRTEQLTRKTILRRTANQNLLHGRLEVGIQAKKYAEAYALLDEGAFPDHATPGGLTVLSQACTEEVYLVNADGDTVLAVDYFLDRSSNRPSPNFESFSTFNGSP
;
A
#
# COMPACT_ATOMS: atom_id res chain seq x y z
N MET A 1 6.99 -51.02 32.60
CA MET A 1 8.35 -51.33 32.11
C MET A 1 8.60 -50.52 30.86
N VAL A 2 9.81 -49.97 30.70
CA VAL A 2 10.22 -49.13 29.56
C VAL A 2 11.05 -49.98 28.61
N ARG A 3 10.70 -49.99 27.31
CA ARG A 3 11.46 -50.69 26.26
C ARG A 3 12.66 -49.85 25.82
N CYS A 4 13.63 -50.50 25.17
CA CYS A 4 14.63 -49.78 24.38
C CYS A 4 13.96 -49.09 23.18
N GLY A 5 14.55 -47.99 22.67
CA GLY A 5 14.01 -47.21 21.54
C GLY A 5 13.66 -48.01 20.28
N ALA A 6 14.21 -49.22 20.11
CA ALA A 6 13.99 -50.14 18.99
C ALA A 6 12.72 -50.99 19.14
N GLY A 7 12.07 -50.96 20.31
CA GLY A 7 10.70 -51.44 20.50
C GLY A 7 10.52 -52.93 20.82
N SER A 8 11.59 -53.72 20.97
CA SER A 8 11.46 -55.16 21.28
C SER A 8 10.93 -55.40 22.71
N SER A 9 10.05 -56.39 22.89
CA SER A 9 9.53 -56.77 24.22
C SER A 9 10.64 -57.37 25.11
N LEU A 10 11.66 -57.96 24.50
CA LEU A 10 12.82 -58.59 25.15
C LEU A 10 13.76 -57.58 25.83
N CYS A 11 13.71 -56.30 25.45
CA CYS A 11 14.53 -55.25 26.06
C CYS A 11 13.81 -54.41 27.12
N ALA A 12 12.61 -54.80 27.55
CA ALA A 12 11.83 -54.06 28.55
C ALA A 12 12.46 -54.15 29.95
N ARG A 13 12.74 -53.00 30.57
CA ARG A 13 13.33 -52.89 31.92
C ARG A 13 12.57 -51.87 32.77
N PRO A 14 12.62 -51.94 34.12
CA PRO A 14 12.05 -50.88 34.97
C PRO A 14 12.77 -49.56 34.76
N LEU A 15 12.07 -48.43 34.91
CA LEU A 15 12.58 -47.08 34.59
C LEU A 15 13.89 -46.73 35.32
N LYS A 16 14.05 -47.20 36.58
CA LYS A 16 15.29 -47.01 37.36
C LYS A 16 16.50 -47.72 36.78
N ALA A 17 16.32 -48.84 36.08
CA ALA A 17 17.41 -49.62 35.50
C ALA A 17 18.01 -49.00 34.23
N TRP A 18 17.37 -47.97 33.68
CA TRP A 18 17.86 -47.21 32.52
C TRP A 18 18.76 -46.02 32.90
N ILE A 19 18.94 -45.77 34.20
CA ILE A 19 19.69 -44.63 34.72
C ILE A 19 20.82 -45.19 35.57
N THR A 20 22.06 -44.90 35.19
CA THR A 20 23.23 -45.34 35.94
C THR A 20 23.34 -44.54 37.25
N PRO A 21 24.09 -45.03 38.25
CA PRO A 21 24.38 -44.28 39.49
C PRO A 21 25.06 -42.92 39.23
N GLN A 22 25.72 -42.77 38.07
CA GLN A 22 26.36 -41.54 37.63
C GLN A 22 25.41 -40.59 36.88
N THR A 23 24.09 -40.83 36.92
CA THR A 23 23.05 -40.03 36.26
C THR A 23 23.18 -39.96 34.72
N SER A 24 23.87 -40.94 34.12
CA SER A 24 23.91 -41.13 32.66
C SER A 24 22.87 -42.15 32.21
N LEU A 25 22.53 -42.11 30.92
CA LEU A 25 21.61 -43.06 30.31
C LEU A 25 22.32 -44.39 30.03
N ASP A 26 21.73 -45.50 30.50
CA ASP A 26 22.23 -46.83 30.19
C ASP A 26 21.69 -47.32 28.85
N ARG A 27 22.48 -48.15 28.16
CA ARG A 27 22.19 -48.65 26.80
C ARG A 27 21.76 -50.10 26.83
N CYS A 28 20.79 -50.45 25.99
CA CYS A 28 20.42 -51.84 25.79
C CYS A 28 21.59 -52.63 25.19
N PHE A 29 21.86 -53.83 25.72
CA PHE A 29 22.94 -54.68 25.21
C PHE A 29 22.77 -55.09 23.73
N ALA A 30 21.53 -55.38 23.31
CA ALA A 30 21.25 -55.89 21.97
C ALA A 30 21.14 -54.80 20.89
N HIS A 31 20.63 -53.61 21.23
CA HIS A 31 20.32 -52.55 20.27
C HIS A 31 21.16 -51.28 20.47
N HIS A 32 21.92 -51.19 21.56
CA HIS A 32 22.67 -50.00 21.98
C HIS A 32 21.83 -48.72 22.13
N GLU A 33 20.51 -48.85 22.27
CA GLU A 33 19.58 -47.74 22.45
C GLU A 33 19.14 -47.53 23.90
N HIS A 34 18.77 -46.30 24.23
CA HIS A 34 18.31 -45.89 25.56
C HIS A 34 16.79 -46.09 25.72
N GLY A 35 16.35 -46.37 26.95
CA GLY A 35 14.92 -46.32 27.30
C GLY A 35 14.30 -44.92 27.15
N PHE A 36 15.13 -43.87 27.24
CA PHE A 36 14.71 -42.49 27.00
C PHE A 36 14.30 -42.23 25.54
N MET A 37 14.96 -42.89 24.58
CA MET A 37 14.57 -42.78 23.16
C MET A 37 13.16 -43.33 22.94
N TRP A 38 12.80 -44.43 23.62
CA TRP A 38 11.46 -45.00 23.54
C TRP A 38 10.42 -44.02 24.08
N SER A 39 10.66 -43.40 25.24
CA SER A 39 9.73 -42.41 25.80
C SER A 39 9.54 -41.18 24.89
N LEU A 40 10.59 -40.74 24.20
CA LEU A 40 10.49 -39.67 23.18
C LEU A 40 9.80 -40.14 21.90
N LYS A 41 9.91 -41.42 21.54
CA LYS A 41 9.20 -41.99 20.39
C LYS A 41 7.71 -42.10 20.65
N THR A 42 7.31 -42.46 21.87
CA THR A 42 5.91 -42.59 22.29
C THR A 42 5.30 -41.28 22.79
N SER A 43 6.11 -40.21 22.92
CA SER A 43 5.71 -38.90 23.47
C SER A 43 5.01 -39.00 24.84
N ASP A 44 5.44 -39.95 25.67
CA ASP A 44 4.89 -40.16 27.00
C ASP A 44 5.53 -39.19 28.00
N VAL A 45 4.82 -38.10 28.28
CA VAL A 45 5.32 -36.95 29.04
C VAL A 45 5.79 -37.34 30.44
N ASP A 46 5.09 -38.26 31.12
CA ASP A 46 5.43 -38.65 32.49
C ASP A 46 6.75 -39.42 32.55
N THR A 47 6.96 -40.37 31.63
CA THR A 47 8.24 -41.09 31.54
C THR A 47 9.36 -40.16 31.09
N ILE A 48 9.10 -39.23 30.17
CA ILE A 48 10.07 -38.21 29.74
C ILE A 48 10.49 -37.33 30.92
N LEU A 49 9.54 -36.77 31.68
CA LEU A 49 9.84 -35.89 32.83
C LEU A 49 10.58 -36.64 33.94
N THR A 50 10.23 -37.90 34.19
CA THR A 50 10.95 -38.71 35.19
C THR A 50 12.38 -39.04 34.77
N PHE A 51 12.64 -39.26 33.48
CA PHE A 51 14.00 -39.35 32.95
C PHE A 51 14.74 -38.01 33.09
N LEU A 52 14.14 -36.90 32.62
CA LEU A 52 14.76 -35.56 32.64
C LEU A 52 15.09 -35.04 34.04
N HIS A 53 14.35 -35.43 35.09
CA HIS A 53 14.66 -35.06 36.47
C HIS A 53 15.86 -35.81 37.07
N ARG A 54 16.22 -36.96 36.50
CA ARG A 54 17.25 -37.86 37.05
C ARG A 54 18.53 -37.92 36.23
N ILE A 55 18.50 -37.44 34.99
CA ILE A 55 19.63 -37.45 34.06
C ILE A 55 20.44 -36.15 34.19
N HIS A 56 21.77 -36.24 34.05
CA HIS A 56 22.65 -35.07 33.94
C HIS A 56 22.52 -34.38 32.58
N LYS A 57 22.66 -33.05 32.52
CA LYS A 57 22.50 -32.24 31.29
C LYS A 57 23.26 -32.81 30.08
N SER A 58 24.46 -33.33 30.27
CA SER A 58 25.29 -33.90 29.19
C SER A 58 24.64 -35.06 28.43
N ALA A 59 23.75 -35.82 29.07
CA ALA A 59 23.06 -36.95 28.44
C ALA A 59 21.76 -36.53 27.70
N LEU A 60 21.35 -35.26 27.81
CA LEU A 60 20.24 -34.69 27.04
C LEU A 60 20.65 -34.34 25.60
N ASP A 61 21.94 -34.12 25.39
CA ASP A 61 22.54 -33.74 24.12
C ASP A 61 23.20 -34.95 23.42
N GLU A 62 23.16 -36.14 24.03
CA GLU A 62 23.69 -37.35 23.43
C GLU A 62 22.86 -37.79 22.22
N GLU A 63 23.53 -38.01 21.09
CA GLU A 63 22.90 -38.53 19.89
C GLU A 63 22.47 -40.00 20.06
N PHE A 64 21.29 -40.30 19.53
CA PHE A 64 20.84 -41.67 19.33
C PHE A 64 21.59 -42.35 18.19
N THR A 65 21.53 -43.68 18.14
CA THR A 65 22.06 -44.51 17.05
C THR A 65 21.51 -44.12 15.67
N THR A 66 20.35 -43.48 15.63
CA THR A 66 19.74 -42.92 14.41
C THR A 66 20.39 -41.63 13.93
N GLY A 67 21.34 -41.04 14.68
CA GLY A 67 21.97 -39.76 14.38
C GLY A 67 21.07 -38.56 14.67
N PHE A 68 20.13 -38.69 15.60
CA PHE A 68 19.31 -37.58 16.11
C PHE A 68 19.63 -37.31 17.58
N THR A 69 19.67 -36.04 17.98
CA THR A 69 19.57 -35.67 19.40
C THR A 69 18.10 -35.78 19.86
N PRO A 70 17.84 -35.88 21.18
CA PRO A 70 16.49 -35.79 21.74
C PRO A 70 15.68 -34.62 21.19
N LEU A 71 16.30 -33.44 21.10
CA LEU A 71 15.67 -32.23 20.57
C LEU A 71 15.43 -32.33 19.06
N ALA A 72 16.42 -32.76 18.27
CA ALA A 72 16.27 -32.92 16.82
C ALA A 72 15.17 -33.94 16.45
N LEU A 73 15.04 -35.01 17.23
CA LEU A 73 13.96 -36.00 17.06
C LEU A 73 12.58 -35.35 17.31
N ALA A 74 12.42 -34.58 18.39
CA ALA A 74 11.17 -33.87 18.68
C ALA A 74 10.84 -32.82 17.59
N CYS A 75 11.84 -32.11 17.09
CA CYS A 75 11.70 -31.13 16.01
C CYS A 75 11.30 -31.77 14.68
N SER A 76 11.88 -32.93 14.33
CA SER A 76 11.51 -33.67 13.11
C SER A 76 10.05 -34.14 13.12
N LYS A 77 9.53 -34.46 14.31
CA LYS A 77 8.14 -34.90 14.52
C LYS A 77 7.12 -33.76 14.60
N GLY A 78 7.55 -32.53 14.84
CA GLY A 78 6.63 -31.40 15.08
C GLY A 78 6.01 -31.37 16.47
N ASP A 79 6.55 -32.12 17.44
CA ASP A 79 5.98 -32.23 18.79
C ASP A 79 6.31 -30.99 19.64
N VAL A 80 5.50 -29.93 19.49
CA VAL A 80 5.70 -28.63 20.17
C VAL A 80 5.78 -28.78 21.70
N PRO A 81 4.90 -29.53 22.40
CA PRO A 81 5.03 -29.78 23.84
C PRO A 81 6.37 -30.43 24.21
N LEU A 82 6.79 -31.45 23.46
CA LEU A 82 8.06 -32.13 23.72
C LEU A 82 9.26 -31.23 23.47
N VAL A 83 9.26 -30.46 22.38
CA VAL A 83 10.29 -29.46 22.09
C VAL A 83 10.37 -28.44 23.23
N ARG A 84 9.23 -27.93 23.72
CA ARG A 84 9.19 -27.04 24.90
C ARG A 84 9.79 -27.70 26.13
N ILE A 85 9.44 -28.95 26.43
CA ILE A 85 9.95 -29.69 27.59
C ILE A 85 11.47 -29.94 27.47
N LEU A 86 12.00 -30.21 26.29
CA LEU A 86 13.44 -30.43 26.12
C LEU A 86 14.23 -29.11 26.20
N LEU A 87 13.69 -28.02 25.64
CA LEU A 87 14.29 -26.67 25.69
C LEU A 87 14.25 -26.05 27.09
N LEU A 88 13.04 -25.93 27.68
CA LEU A 88 12.71 -26.67 28.90
C LEU A 88 13.91 -27.06 29.72
N HIS A 89 14.34 -28.31 29.58
CA HIS A 89 15.38 -28.96 30.36
C HIS A 89 16.83 -28.64 29.96
N GLY A 90 17.04 -27.66 29.08
CA GLY A 90 18.35 -27.11 28.75
C GLY A 90 19.07 -27.85 27.63
N ALA A 91 18.33 -28.53 26.75
CA ALA A 91 18.88 -29.10 25.52
C ALA A 91 19.52 -28.01 24.66
N ASP A 92 20.63 -28.33 23.99
CA ASP A 92 21.29 -27.40 23.08
C ASP A 92 20.49 -27.26 21.76
N VAL A 93 20.04 -26.03 21.50
CA VAL A 93 19.21 -25.66 20.33
C VAL A 93 20.00 -25.69 19.03
N ASN A 94 21.32 -25.53 19.11
CA ASN A 94 22.21 -25.36 17.97
C ASN A 94 23.09 -26.57 17.71
N LEU A 95 22.92 -27.65 18.46
CA LEU A 95 23.74 -28.85 18.32
C LEU A 95 23.52 -29.50 16.95
N GLU A 96 24.58 -29.51 16.15
CA GLU A 96 24.59 -30.19 14.86
C GLU A 96 24.67 -31.70 15.10
N THR A 97 23.72 -32.43 14.54
CA THR A 97 23.70 -33.89 14.59
C THR A 97 24.76 -34.49 13.66
N SER A 98 25.12 -35.77 13.85
CA SER A 98 25.92 -36.55 12.88
C SER A 98 25.31 -36.62 11.47
N ARG A 99 24.06 -36.21 11.28
CA ARG A 99 23.42 -36.01 9.96
C ARG A 99 23.80 -34.68 9.29
N GLY A 100 24.58 -33.85 9.97
CA GLY A 100 24.90 -32.48 9.59
C GLY A 100 23.69 -31.57 9.65
N ARG A 101 22.80 -31.73 10.64
CA ARG A 101 21.57 -30.94 10.71
C ARG A 101 21.34 -30.45 12.14
N THR A 102 20.97 -29.19 12.28
CA THR A 102 20.52 -28.60 13.55
C THR A 102 19.04 -28.93 13.79
N PRO A 103 18.56 -28.85 15.04
CA PRO A 103 17.13 -28.94 15.36
C PRO A 103 16.25 -28.00 14.51
N LEU A 104 16.74 -26.80 14.20
CA LEU A 104 16.08 -25.86 13.29
C LEU A 104 16.01 -26.39 11.86
N GLY A 105 17.10 -26.98 11.35
CA GLY A 105 17.12 -27.64 10.04
C GLY A 105 16.15 -28.81 9.96
N GLU A 106 16.02 -29.62 11.02
CA GLU A 106 15.05 -30.71 11.07
C GLU A 106 13.60 -30.21 11.15
N ALA A 107 13.33 -29.12 11.87
CA ALA A 107 12.01 -28.48 11.89
C ALA A 107 11.62 -27.91 10.52
N CYS A 108 12.58 -27.33 9.78
CA CYS A 108 12.36 -26.82 8.42
C CYS A 108 12.05 -27.94 7.43
N LEU A 109 12.75 -29.07 7.53
CA LEU A 109 12.47 -30.27 6.72
C LEU A 109 11.11 -30.89 7.06
N GLY A 110 10.74 -30.89 8.34
CA GLY A 110 9.45 -31.38 8.83
C GLY A 110 8.27 -30.44 8.54
N ARG A 111 8.51 -29.24 8.01
CA ARG A 111 7.51 -28.20 7.70
C ARG A 111 6.77 -27.63 8.92
N HIS A 112 7.39 -27.69 10.10
CA HIS A 112 6.73 -27.35 11.36
C HIS A 112 6.96 -25.88 11.75
N VAL A 113 6.10 -24.97 11.28
CA VAL A 113 6.22 -23.51 11.52
C VAL A 113 6.27 -23.17 13.01
N ASP A 114 5.37 -23.77 13.81
CA ASP A 114 5.29 -23.51 15.25
C ASP A 114 6.57 -23.92 16.00
N VAL A 115 7.21 -25.02 15.57
CA VAL A 115 8.49 -25.47 16.11
C VAL A 115 9.61 -24.53 15.67
N VAL A 116 9.60 -24.07 14.42
CA VAL A 116 10.57 -23.07 13.93
C VAL A 116 10.48 -21.79 14.76
N GLU A 117 9.30 -21.21 14.93
CA GLU A 117 9.11 -20.02 15.76
C GLU A 117 9.58 -20.24 17.20
N LEU A 118 9.25 -21.39 17.78
CA LEU A 118 9.68 -21.75 19.13
C LEU A 118 11.21 -21.82 19.23
N LEU A 119 11.88 -22.51 18.32
CA LEU A 119 13.34 -22.61 18.29
C LEU A 119 14.00 -21.23 18.12
N LEU A 120 13.45 -20.35 17.29
CA LEU A 120 13.95 -18.98 17.11
C LEU A 120 13.82 -18.13 18.40
N ARG A 121 12.76 -18.34 19.20
CA ARG A 121 12.63 -17.72 20.53
C ARG A 121 13.73 -18.20 21.50
N TYR A 122 14.16 -19.45 21.38
CA TYR A 122 15.27 -20.03 22.14
C TYR A 122 16.65 -19.84 21.47
N ARG A 123 16.80 -18.87 20.55
CA ARG A 123 18.08 -18.48 19.93
C ARG A 123 18.73 -19.55 19.03
N ALA A 124 17.90 -20.26 18.27
CA ALA A 124 18.41 -21.06 17.16
C ALA A 124 19.13 -20.18 16.11
N VAL A 125 20.27 -20.65 15.61
CA VAL A 125 21.07 -19.97 14.59
C VAL A 125 20.45 -20.21 13.22
N VAL A 126 20.02 -19.13 12.55
CA VAL A 126 19.38 -19.19 11.23
C VAL A 126 20.38 -19.49 10.10
N GLN A 127 21.62 -19.01 10.23
CA GLN A 127 22.66 -19.15 9.21
C GLN A 127 23.60 -20.34 9.44
N HIS A 128 23.14 -21.41 10.07
CA HIS A 128 23.98 -22.59 10.20
C HIS A 128 24.14 -23.29 8.84
N THR A 129 25.39 -23.51 8.43
CA THR A 129 25.75 -24.29 7.24
C THR A 129 25.99 -25.74 7.66
N ASN A 130 25.25 -26.66 7.08
CA ASN A 130 25.51 -28.08 7.29
C ASN A 130 26.82 -28.53 6.61
N ARG A 131 27.24 -29.77 6.92
CA ARG A 131 28.33 -30.48 6.23
C ARG A 131 28.25 -30.53 4.69
N HIS A 132 27.10 -30.25 4.09
CA HIS A 132 26.90 -30.20 2.63
C HIS A 132 26.98 -28.77 2.08
N GLY A 133 27.32 -27.78 2.91
CA GLY A 133 27.38 -26.36 2.54
C GLY A 133 26.02 -25.67 2.40
N LEU A 134 24.92 -26.35 2.74
CA LEU A 134 23.57 -25.81 2.68
C LEU A 134 23.22 -25.09 3.99
N THR A 135 22.75 -23.85 3.89
CA THR A 135 22.22 -23.08 5.01
C THR A 135 20.79 -23.52 5.36
N THR A 136 20.35 -23.30 6.59
CA THR A 136 18.97 -23.59 7.00
C THR A 136 17.92 -22.89 6.12
N ILE A 137 18.19 -21.65 5.66
CA ILE A 137 17.31 -20.94 4.70
C ILE A 137 17.29 -21.65 3.35
N SER A 138 18.43 -22.12 2.83
CA SER A 138 18.47 -22.87 1.56
C SER A 138 17.68 -24.18 1.64
N ILE A 139 17.69 -24.84 2.81
CA ILE A 139 16.89 -26.04 3.08
C ILE A 139 15.39 -25.69 3.07
N ALA A 140 14.99 -24.64 3.79
CA ALA A 140 13.59 -24.18 3.78
C ALA A 140 13.12 -23.78 2.37
N ARG A 141 14.03 -23.20 1.56
CA ARG A 141 13.75 -22.83 0.16
C ARG A 141 13.57 -24.05 -0.73
N GLN A 142 14.40 -25.08 -0.55
CA GLN A 142 14.26 -26.34 -1.28
C GLN A 142 12.93 -27.05 -0.99
N MET A 143 12.40 -26.88 0.22
CA MET A 143 11.11 -27.47 0.61
C MET A 143 9.89 -26.65 0.15
N ALA A 144 10.08 -25.45 -0.41
CA ALA A 144 9.00 -24.57 -0.89
C ALA A 144 7.92 -24.27 0.16
N HIS A 145 8.34 -23.89 1.38
CA HIS A 145 7.41 -23.47 2.44
C HIS A 145 7.51 -21.98 2.72
N ASP A 146 6.62 -21.23 2.07
CA ASP A 146 6.57 -19.77 2.15
C ASP A 146 6.42 -19.24 3.58
N GLY A 147 5.64 -19.93 4.43
CA GLY A 147 5.48 -19.55 5.84
C GLY A 147 6.78 -19.64 6.65
N ILE A 148 7.56 -20.70 6.46
CA ILE A 148 8.85 -20.88 7.15
C ILE A 148 9.88 -19.90 6.60
N LEU A 149 9.91 -19.70 5.28
CA LEU A 149 10.79 -18.74 4.62
C LEU A 149 10.54 -17.32 5.13
N ALA A 150 9.28 -16.88 5.20
CA ALA A 150 8.93 -15.56 5.72
C ALA A 150 9.43 -15.34 7.14
N VAL A 151 9.28 -16.34 8.02
CA VAL A 151 9.75 -16.27 9.41
C VAL A 151 11.29 -16.22 9.50
N LEU A 152 11.98 -17.08 8.74
CA LEU A 152 13.45 -17.13 8.73
C LEU A 152 14.06 -15.88 8.09
N ASP A 153 13.51 -15.39 6.98
CA ASP A 153 13.98 -14.19 6.30
C ASP A 153 13.73 -12.94 7.16
N LYS A 154 12.56 -12.83 7.81
CA LYS A 154 12.29 -11.76 8.79
C LYS A 154 13.32 -11.80 9.91
N ARG A 155 13.59 -12.97 10.48
CA ARG A 155 14.59 -13.13 11.55
C ARG A 155 15.99 -12.77 11.08
N HIS A 156 16.37 -13.22 9.89
CA HIS A 156 17.68 -12.94 9.30
C HIS A 156 17.89 -11.44 9.07
N GLN A 157 16.87 -10.75 8.54
CA GLN A 157 16.88 -9.30 8.36
C GLN A 157 17.03 -8.56 9.70
N LEU A 158 16.35 -9.02 10.76
CA LEU A 158 16.49 -8.49 12.12
C LEU A 158 17.92 -8.67 12.68
N GLU A 159 18.54 -9.83 12.46
CA GLU A 159 19.92 -10.09 12.88
C GLU A 159 20.93 -9.22 12.13
N LEU A 160 20.75 -9.03 10.81
CA LEU A 160 21.59 -8.15 10.00
C LEU A 160 21.48 -6.69 10.40
N THR A 161 20.25 -6.19 10.57
CA THR A 161 19.99 -4.80 10.98
C THR A 161 20.51 -4.54 12.39
N GLN A 162 20.33 -5.48 13.33
CA GLN A 162 20.90 -5.38 14.67
C GLN A 162 22.44 -5.37 14.63
N ARG A 163 23.08 -6.22 13.81
CA ARG A 163 24.54 -6.21 13.67
C ARG A 163 25.04 -4.87 13.16
N ARG A 164 24.38 -4.28 12.15
CA ARG A 164 24.70 -2.92 11.66
C ARG A 164 24.54 -1.88 12.77
N LEU A 165 23.48 -1.98 13.56
CA LEU A 165 23.25 -1.09 14.70
C LEU A 165 24.36 -1.21 15.76
N PHE A 166 24.82 -2.42 16.08
CA PHE A 166 25.94 -2.61 17.01
C PHE A 166 27.24 -1.99 16.48
N VAL A 167 27.53 -2.16 15.19
CA VAL A 167 28.70 -1.52 14.56
C VAL A 167 28.59 0.01 14.64
N ALA A 168 27.42 0.57 14.37
CA ALA A 168 27.18 2.01 14.47
C ALA A 168 27.34 2.54 15.90
N ILE A 169 26.84 1.80 16.91
CA ILE A 169 27.02 2.12 18.33
C ILE A 169 28.50 2.08 18.73
N ALA A 170 29.24 1.04 18.31
CA ALA A 170 30.65 0.87 18.63
C ALA A 170 31.55 1.94 17.97
N THR A 171 31.22 2.33 16.73
CA THR A 171 31.92 3.39 15.99
C THR A 171 31.45 4.81 16.36
N SER A 172 30.42 4.93 17.20
CA SER A 172 29.77 6.20 17.55
C SER A 172 29.28 6.99 16.32
N ASN A 173 28.86 6.29 15.26
CA ASN A 173 28.24 6.91 14.10
C ASN A 173 26.74 7.14 14.36
N TYR A 174 26.41 8.31 14.92
CA TYR A 174 25.04 8.65 15.30
C TYR A 174 24.08 8.81 14.12
N ALA A 175 24.57 9.21 12.94
CA ALA A 175 23.74 9.32 11.74
C ALA A 175 23.22 7.94 11.29
N ASP A 176 24.09 6.93 11.32
CA ASP A 176 23.69 5.55 11.02
C ASP A 176 22.72 4.98 12.07
N ILE A 177 22.90 5.32 13.34
CA ILE A 177 21.96 4.93 14.41
C ILE A 177 20.58 5.58 14.17
N GLU A 178 20.55 6.87 13.85
CA GLU A 178 19.31 7.61 13.61
C GLU A 178 18.57 7.11 12.37
N THR A 179 19.28 6.76 11.29
CA THR A 179 18.68 6.21 10.07
C THR A 179 18.13 4.80 10.27
N ILE A 180 18.85 3.93 11.00
CA ILE A 180 18.40 2.56 11.30
C ILE A 180 17.14 2.57 12.20
N ILE A 181 17.05 3.54 13.11
CA ILE A 181 15.95 3.65 14.10
C ILE A 181 14.93 4.73 13.65
N ALA A 182 14.96 5.15 12.38
CA ALA A 182 14.09 6.20 11.87
C ALA A 182 12.61 5.79 11.91
N GLY A 183 11.73 6.71 12.31
CA GLY A 183 10.28 6.47 12.41
C GLY A 183 9.82 5.76 13.69
N GLY A 184 10.75 5.34 14.56
CA GLY A 184 10.46 4.77 15.88
C GLY A 184 10.23 5.80 17.00
N GLU A 185 9.83 7.03 16.68
CA GLU A 185 9.62 8.08 17.68
C GLU A 185 8.39 7.80 18.54
N MET A 186 8.59 7.76 19.86
CA MET A 186 7.61 7.34 20.86
C MET A 186 7.31 8.51 21.82
N ALA A 187 6.03 8.76 22.07
CA ALA A 187 5.59 9.79 23.04
C ALA A 187 5.38 9.21 24.46
N TYR A 188 5.06 7.92 24.58
CA TYR A 188 4.85 7.23 25.86
C TYR A 188 6.11 6.45 26.29
N ARG A 189 6.18 5.92 27.52
CA ARG A 189 7.36 5.19 28.06
C ARG A 189 7.12 3.82 28.76
N GLU A 190 5.88 3.30 28.83
CA GLU A 190 5.58 1.99 29.46
C GLU A 190 5.03 0.93 28.45
N ASN A 191 5.60 -0.29 28.48
CA ASN A 191 5.19 -1.53 27.78
C ASN A 191 4.74 -1.41 26.29
N HIS A 192 5.63 -0.92 25.42
CA HIS A 192 5.29 -0.44 24.08
C HIS A 192 4.93 -1.48 23.03
N ALA A 193 5.65 -2.61 22.96
CA ALA A 193 5.52 -3.52 21.81
C ALA A 193 4.11 -4.16 21.71
N TRP A 194 3.51 -4.54 22.83
CA TRP A 194 2.17 -5.14 22.85
C TRP A 194 1.07 -4.13 22.53
N HIS A 195 1.12 -2.94 23.13
CA HIS A 195 0.16 -1.86 22.87
C HIS A 195 0.25 -1.36 21.42
N LEU A 196 1.46 -1.10 20.91
CA LEU A 196 1.68 -0.70 19.52
C LEU A 196 1.21 -1.78 18.54
N GLY A 197 1.48 -3.06 18.84
CA GLY A 197 0.99 -4.18 18.03
C GLY A 197 -0.53 -4.22 17.97
N ARG A 198 -1.22 -3.98 19.10
CA ARG A 198 -2.69 -3.92 19.15
C ARG A 198 -3.24 -2.69 18.43
N GLU A 199 -2.61 -1.53 18.58
CA GLU A 199 -2.99 -0.31 17.86
C GLU A 199 -2.79 -0.44 16.35
N LEU A 200 -1.69 -1.06 15.93
CA LEU A 200 -1.42 -1.40 14.54
C LEU A 200 -2.49 -2.35 14.00
N ALA A 201 -2.81 -3.43 14.73
CA ALA A 201 -3.86 -4.37 14.33
C ALA A 201 -5.23 -3.68 14.18
N ALA A 202 -5.60 -2.81 15.13
CA ALA A 202 -6.83 -2.03 15.04
C ALA A 202 -6.82 -1.05 13.85
N SER A 203 -5.67 -0.45 13.55
CA SER A 203 -5.53 0.47 12.40
C SER A 203 -5.53 -0.25 11.06
N LEU A 204 -4.99 -1.48 10.99
CA LEU A 204 -5.05 -2.33 9.82
C LEU A 204 -6.50 -2.78 9.55
N ALA A 205 -7.23 -3.19 10.58
CA ALA A 205 -8.66 -3.50 10.45
C ALA A 205 -9.46 -2.29 9.93
N ALA A 206 -9.23 -1.09 10.49
CA ALA A 206 -9.87 0.12 10.00
C ALA A 206 -9.48 0.48 8.56
N LEU A 207 -8.23 0.23 8.14
CA LEU A 207 -7.78 0.44 6.76
C LEU A 207 -8.47 -0.55 5.80
N ASP A 208 -8.62 -1.81 6.20
CA ASP A 208 -9.33 -2.80 5.40
C ASP A 208 -10.82 -2.45 5.26
N ASP A 209 -11.46 -1.93 6.31
CA ASP A 209 -12.82 -1.39 6.24
C ASP A 209 -12.94 -0.19 5.28
N ILE A 210 -11.96 0.71 5.26
CA ILE A 210 -11.93 1.84 4.31
C ILE A 210 -11.74 1.32 2.87
N ARG A 211 -10.93 0.28 2.68
CA ARG A 211 -10.70 -0.32 1.35
C ARG A 211 -11.93 -1.03 0.83
N THR A 212 -12.67 -1.74 1.68
CA THR A 212 -13.94 -2.36 1.27
C THR A 212 -14.96 -1.29 0.88
N GLN A 213 -15.08 -0.22 1.67
CA GLN A 213 -15.91 0.94 1.31
C GLN A 213 -15.47 1.57 -0.03
N LEU A 214 -14.17 1.75 -0.26
CA LEU A 214 -13.64 2.27 -1.52
C LEU A 214 -14.03 1.37 -2.70
N THR A 215 -13.91 0.05 -2.56
CA THR A 215 -14.30 -0.88 -3.62
C THR A 215 -15.81 -0.84 -3.89
N ASP A 216 -16.64 -0.73 -2.86
CA ASP A 216 -18.09 -0.65 -3.00
C ASP A 216 -18.52 0.66 -3.70
N HIS A 217 -17.92 1.79 -3.31
CA HIS A 217 -18.17 3.08 -3.95
C HIS A 217 -17.68 3.13 -5.40
N MET A 218 -16.53 2.52 -5.70
CA MET A 218 -16.03 2.40 -7.07
C MET A 218 -16.97 1.55 -7.94
N ASN A 219 -17.47 0.42 -7.41
CA ASN A 219 -18.45 -0.41 -8.09
C ASN A 219 -19.77 0.34 -8.33
N ALA A 220 -20.27 1.06 -7.33
CA ALA A 220 -21.48 1.88 -7.45
C ALA A 220 -21.31 3.02 -8.49
N MET A 221 -20.12 3.61 -8.57
CA MET A 221 -19.78 4.61 -9.59
C MET A 221 -19.77 3.99 -10.99
N ASN A 222 -19.14 2.83 -11.17
CA ASN A 222 -19.10 2.12 -12.45
C ASN A 222 -20.52 1.75 -12.94
N VAL A 223 -21.39 1.28 -12.05
CA VAL A 223 -22.81 1.02 -12.37
C VAL A 223 -23.53 2.30 -12.79
N SER A 224 -23.28 3.42 -12.10
CA SER A 224 -23.90 4.71 -12.43
C SER A 224 -23.41 5.26 -13.78
N ILE A 225 -22.12 5.08 -14.10
CA ILE A 225 -21.55 5.43 -15.41
C ILE A 225 -22.20 4.59 -16.50
N ALA A 226 -22.26 3.26 -16.32
CA ALA A 226 -22.89 2.36 -17.28
C ALA A 226 -24.38 2.68 -17.52
N ASP A 227 -25.14 3.02 -16.48
CA ASP A 227 -26.53 3.49 -16.61
C ASP A 227 -26.62 4.81 -17.40
N SER A 228 -25.69 5.74 -17.15
CA SER A 228 -25.66 7.01 -17.89
C SER A 228 -25.32 6.82 -19.38
N GLU A 229 -24.38 5.92 -19.69
CA GLU A 229 -24.01 5.56 -21.05
C GLU A 229 -25.14 4.81 -21.76
N ALA A 230 -25.83 3.89 -21.09
CA ALA A 230 -26.99 3.20 -21.63
C ALA A 230 -28.12 4.18 -22.00
N LYS A 231 -28.38 5.17 -21.13
CA LYS A 231 -29.34 6.24 -21.39
C LYS A 231 -28.90 7.15 -22.55
N GLN A 232 -27.61 7.48 -22.64
CA GLN A 232 -27.06 8.22 -23.76
C GLN A 232 -27.21 7.45 -25.08
N MET A 233 -26.91 6.16 -25.09
CA MET A 233 -27.09 5.29 -26.26
C MET A 233 -28.56 5.18 -26.68
N LYS A 234 -29.51 5.18 -25.73
CA LYS A 234 -30.94 5.24 -26.03
C LYS A 234 -31.30 6.54 -26.76
N VAL A 235 -30.76 7.69 -26.33
CA VAL A 235 -30.96 8.98 -27.01
C VAL A 235 -30.43 8.93 -28.44
N VAL A 236 -29.22 8.39 -28.66
CA VAL A 236 -28.63 8.26 -30.00
C VAL A 236 -29.50 7.40 -30.91
N LYS A 237 -29.95 6.22 -30.46
CA LYS A 237 -30.83 5.34 -31.25
C LYS A 237 -32.15 6.01 -31.67
N ILE A 238 -32.74 6.82 -30.77
CA ILE A 238 -33.97 7.57 -31.09
C ILE A 238 -33.66 8.67 -32.10
N LEU A 239 -32.52 9.36 -31.98
CA LEU A 239 -32.10 10.37 -32.96
C LEU A 239 -31.93 9.77 -34.37
N ASP A 240 -31.25 8.62 -34.49
CA ASP A 240 -31.08 7.92 -35.77
C ASP A 240 -32.45 7.57 -36.39
N SER A 241 -33.40 7.12 -35.56
CA SER A 241 -34.77 6.80 -36.00
C SER A 241 -35.54 8.06 -36.46
N VAL A 242 -35.36 9.18 -35.76
CA VAL A 242 -35.94 10.48 -36.14
C VAL A 242 -35.37 10.97 -37.47
N GLU A 243 -34.05 10.87 -37.66
CA GLU A 243 -33.39 11.27 -38.91
C GLU A 243 -33.85 10.40 -40.09
N TYR A 244 -33.96 9.09 -39.88
CA TYR A 244 -34.51 8.18 -40.88
C TYR A 244 -35.94 8.56 -41.26
N ASN A 245 -36.83 8.78 -40.29
CA ASN A 245 -38.22 9.15 -40.56
C ASN A 245 -38.36 10.53 -41.22
N LYS A 246 -37.48 11.49 -40.88
CA LYS A 246 -37.41 12.79 -41.59
C LYS A 246 -36.99 12.61 -43.05
N ALA A 247 -35.98 11.78 -43.33
CA ALA A 247 -35.57 11.47 -44.69
C ALA A 247 -36.69 10.77 -45.50
N GLN A 248 -37.43 9.86 -44.87
CA GLN A 248 -38.62 9.24 -45.48
C GLN A 248 -39.70 10.28 -45.79
N LEU A 249 -39.97 11.20 -44.85
CA LEU A 249 -40.93 12.28 -45.05
C LEU A 249 -40.55 13.17 -46.23
N GLU A 250 -39.27 13.58 -46.33
CA GLU A 250 -38.78 14.36 -47.47
C GLU A 250 -38.91 13.59 -48.80
N HIS A 251 -38.67 12.28 -48.79
CA HIS A 251 -38.81 11.45 -49.99
C HIS A 251 -40.27 11.34 -50.44
N VAL A 252 -41.20 11.16 -49.50
CA VAL A 252 -42.64 11.15 -49.77
C VAL A 252 -43.11 12.51 -50.29
N GLN A 253 -42.69 13.61 -49.67
CA GLN A 253 -43.02 14.97 -50.11
C GLN A 253 -42.50 15.27 -51.52
N LYS A 254 -41.28 14.83 -51.86
CA LYS A 254 -40.73 14.96 -53.22
C LYS A 254 -41.57 14.18 -54.24
N LYS A 255 -42.07 12.99 -53.89
CA LYS A 255 -42.95 12.20 -54.75
C LYS A 255 -44.33 12.84 -54.90
N GLU A 256 -44.91 13.31 -53.80
CA GLU A 256 -46.18 14.04 -53.77
C GLU A 256 -46.12 15.27 -54.68
N ALA A 257 -45.06 16.07 -54.58
CA ALA A 257 -44.84 17.23 -55.44
C ALA A 257 -44.72 16.86 -56.93
N LYS A 258 -44.07 15.74 -57.27
CA LYS A 258 -43.99 15.22 -58.64
C LYS A 258 -45.34 14.78 -59.17
N VAL A 259 -46.12 14.04 -58.38
CA VAL A 259 -47.47 13.58 -58.75
C VAL A 259 -48.39 14.78 -58.93
N GLU A 260 -48.32 15.79 -58.06
CA GLU A 260 -49.14 17.00 -58.17
C GLU A 260 -48.74 17.85 -59.38
N ALA A 261 -47.45 18.03 -59.67
CA ALA A 261 -46.99 18.69 -60.89
C ALA A 261 -47.49 17.96 -62.15
N PHE A 262 -47.46 16.63 -62.15
CA PHE A 262 -47.98 15.81 -63.25
C PHE A 262 -49.51 15.96 -63.42
N ARG A 263 -50.26 16.02 -62.32
CA ARG A 263 -51.71 16.29 -62.33
C ARG A 263 -52.02 17.67 -62.91
N GLN A 264 -51.26 18.70 -62.53
CA GLN A 264 -51.41 20.06 -63.06
C GLN A 264 -51.14 20.12 -64.57
N VAL A 265 -50.10 19.45 -65.07
CA VAL A 265 -49.80 19.36 -66.50
C VAL A 265 -50.93 18.64 -67.25
N THR A 266 -51.42 17.52 -66.71
CA THR A 266 -52.55 16.77 -67.28
C THR A 266 -53.81 17.64 -67.35
N GLU A 267 -54.10 18.41 -66.31
CA GLU A 267 -55.23 19.34 -66.27
C GLU A 267 -55.10 20.44 -67.34
N LEU A 268 -53.94 21.09 -67.42
CA LEU A 268 -53.69 22.18 -68.37
C LEU A 268 -53.77 21.73 -69.83
N THR A 269 -53.18 20.58 -70.15
CA THR A 269 -53.16 20.00 -71.50
C THR A 269 -54.57 19.62 -71.96
N VAL A 270 -55.33 18.93 -71.10
CA VAL A 270 -56.70 18.52 -71.39
C VAL A 270 -57.63 19.75 -71.49
N LYS A 271 -57.47 20.74 -70.59
CA LYS A 271 -58.25 21.99 -70.63
C LYS A 271 -58.01 22.77 -71.92
N ARG A 272 -56.74 22.90 -72.35
CA ARG A 272 -56.39 23.52 -73.64
C ARG A 272 -56.98 22.76 -74.83
N ALA A 273 -56.94 21.43 -74.80
CA ALA A 273 -57.49 20.59 -75.86
C ALA A 273 -59.01 20.77 -76.00
N ILE A 274 -59.75 20.80 -74.90
CA ILE A 274 -61.22 21.02 -74.94
C ILE A 274 -61.56 22.46 -75.35
N GLN A 275 -60.85 23.45 -74.83
CA GLN A 275 -61.09 24.87 -75.16
C GLN A 275 -60.82 25.20 -76.63
N ALA A 276 -60.05 24.38 -77.33
CA ALA A 276 -59.81 24.51 -78.76
C ALA A 276 -61.01 24.04 -79.62
N ILE A 277 -61.97 23.29 -79.05
CA ILE A 277 -63.16 22.83 -79.77
C ILE A 277 -64.16 23.99 -79.89
N THR A 278 -64.52 24.37 -81.11
CA THR A 278 -65.53 25.41 -81.35
C THR A 278 -66.95 24.82 -81.38
N ALA A 279 -67.97 25.68 -81.26
CA ALA A 279 -69.37 25.24 -81.39
C ALA A 279 -69.68 24.66 -82.80
N GLN A 280 -68.98 25.13 -83.84
CA GLN A 280 -69.11 24.61 -85.21
C GLN A 280 -68.53 23.19 -85.34
N ASP A 281 -67.45 22.91 -84.64
CA ASP A 281 -66.83 21.57 -84.61
C ASP A 281 -67.73 20.52 -83.97
N ILE A 282 -68.42 20.89 -82.87
CA ILE A 282 -69.37 20.00 -82.18
C ILE A 282 -70.58 19.72 -83.09
N LEU A 283 -71.12 20.75 -83.74
CA LEU A 283 -72.21 20.58 -84.72
C LEU A 283 -71.77 19.73 -85.92
N GLY A 284 -70.52 19.89 -86.37
CA GLY A 284 -69.91 19.09 -87.42
C GLY A 284 -69.84 17.61 -87.06
N LEU A 285 -69.44 17.27 -85.82
CA LEU A 285 -69.44 15.89 -85.32
C LEU A 285 -70.85 15.30 -85.22
N ILE A 286 -71.83 16.07 -84.77
CA ILE A 286 -73.21 15.59 -84.57
C ILE A 286 -73.96 15.37 -85.89
N SER A 287 -73.65 16.18 -86.91
CA SER A 287 -74.31 16.15 -88.22
C SER A 287 -73.94 14.94 -89.11
N GLN A 288 -73.00 14.09 -88.70
CA GLN A 288 -72.59 12.90 -89.44
C GLN A 288 -73.68 11.82 -89.42
N THR A 289 -74.02 11.27 -90.59
CA THR A 289 -75.01 10.18 -90.72
C THR A 289 -74.50 8.86 -90.16
N GLU A 290 -73.18 8.62 -90.19
CA GLU A 290 -72.51 7.46 -89.61
C GLU A 290 -71.21 7.90 -88.91
N PRO A 291 -70.94 7.43 -87.68
CA PRO A 291 -69.70 7.75 -86.98
C PRO A 291 -68.51 6.95 -87.50
N SER A 292 -67.32 7.54 -87.47
CA SER A 292 -66.10 6.75 -87.63
C SER A 292 -65.95 5.76 -86.46
N PRO A 293 -65.45 4.53 -86.70
CA PRO A 293 -65.28 3.53 -85.64
C PRO A 293 -64.46 4.04 -84.45
N GLY A 294 -63.44 4.86 -84.71
CA GLY A 294 -62.63 5.48 -83.66
C GLY A 294 -63.39 6.54 -82.85
N LEU A 295 -64.20 7.39 -83.50
CA LEU A 295 -64.99 8.43 -82.83
C LEU A 295 -66.03 7.81 -81.90
N LEU A 296 -66.69 6.73 -82.33
CA LEU A 296 -67.67 6.02 -81.52
C LEU A 296 -67.02 5.42 -80.25
N VAL A 297 -65.83 4.84 -80.35
CA VAL A 297 -65.09 4.28 -79.20
C VAL A 297 -64.72 5.37 -78.19
N VAL A 298 -64.28 6.55 -78.66
CA VAL A 298 -63.97 7.71 -77.79
C VAL A 298 -65.23 8.21 -77.10
N LEU A 299 -66.33 8.38 -77.84
CA LEU A 299 -67.59 8.86 -77.27
C LEU A 299 -68.24 7.87 -76.30
N LYS A 300 -68.15 6.56 -76.59
CA LYS A 300 -68.51 5.50 -75.66
C LYS A 300 -67.71 5.59 -74.36
N ALA A 301 -66.40 5.81 -74.43
CA ALA A 301 -65.57 6.02 -73.24
C ALA A 301 -65.96 7.28 -72.45
N MET A 302 -66.29 8.37 -73.15
CA MET A 302 -66.76 9.62 -72.53
C MET A 302 -68.10 9.44 -71.83
N ALA A 303 -69.04 8.73 -72.46
CA ALA A 303 -70.34 8.43 -71.89
C ALA A 303 -70.20 7.56 -70.62
N LEU A 304 -69.37 6.52 -70.68
CA LEU A 304 -69.08 5.66 -69.53
C LEU A 304 -68.45 6.43 -68.36
N PHE A 305 -67.46 7.29 -68.60
CA PHE A 305 -66.84 8.10 -67.54
C PHE A 305 -67.79 9.09 -66.86
N ASN A 306 -68.83 9.53 -67.55
CA ASN A 306 -69.84 10.45 -67.01
C ASN A 306 -71.12 9.72 -66.52
N GLY A 307 -71.14 8.39 -66.54
CA GLY A 307 -72.30 7.60 -66.12
C GLY A 307 -73.49 7.67 -67.08
N VAL A 308 -73.28 8.09 -68.33
CA VAL A 308 -74.30 8.15 -69.38
C VAL A 308 -74.35 6.81 -70.10
N ILE A 309 -75.49 6.12 -70.01
CA ILE A 309 -75.71 4.80 -70.63
C ILE A 309 -76.93 4.89 -71.55
N PRO A 310 -76.93 4.20 -72.72
CA PRO A 310 -78.09 4.17 -73.58
C PRO A 310 -79.38 3.68 -72.90
N LYS A 311 -80.50 4.29 -73.27
CA LYS A 311 -81.82 3.85 -72.80
C LYS A 311 -82.16 2.50 -73.43
N VAL A 312 -82.50 1.52 -72.61
CA VAL A 312 -82.90 0.17 -73.05
C VAL A 312 -84.20 0.28 -73.87
N LYS A 313 -84.15 -0.08 -75.16
CA LYS A 313 -85.32 -0.13 -76.07
C LYS A 313 -85.81 -1.59 -76.20
N ARG A 314 -87.07 -1.81 -76.62
CA ARG A 314 -87.59 -3.16 -76.90
C ARG A 314 -86.81 -3.79 -78.07
N GLY A 315 -85.94 -4.76 -77.78
CA GLY A 315 -85.09 -5.44 -78.76
C GLY A 315 -83.58 -5.31 -78.54
N THR A 316 -83.12 -4.68 -77.45
CA THR A 316 -81.69 -4.66 -77.08
C THR A 316 -81.16 -6.06 -76.77
N ASP A 317 -80.06 -6.44 -77.41
CA ASP A 317 -79.41 -7.75 -77.26
C ASP A 317 -78.90 -8.01 -75.85
N VAL A 318 -78.93 -9.28 -75.43
CA VAL A 318 -78.39 -9.76 -74.14
C VAL A 318 -76.88 -9.50 -74.01
N ASN A 319 -76.18 -9.32 -75.14
CA ASN A 319 -74.73 -9.13 -75.22
C ASN A 319 -74.28 -7.65 -75.17
N GLY A 320 -75.19 -6.67 -75.15
CA GLY A 320 -74.86 -5.25 -75.00
C GLY A 320 -75.63 -4.31 -75.94
N PHE A 321 -75.44 -3.00 -75.77
CA PHE A 321 -76.03 -1.96 -76.61
C PHE A 321 -75.36 -1.91 -77.99
N SER A 322 -76.15 -1.63 -79.03
CA SER A 322 -75.64 -1.51 -80.40
C SER A 322 -74.84 -0.22 -80.61
N ASP A 323 -73.97 -0.20 -81.62
CA ASP A 323 -73.18 0.99 -82.00
C ASP A 323 -74.07 2.20 -82.33
N LYS A 324 -75.26 1.96 -82.90
CA LYS A 324 -76.25 2.98 -83.20
C LYS A 324 -76.86 3.61 -81.93
N GLU A 325 -77.12 2.81 -80.91
CA GLU A 325 -77.63 3.30 -79.61
C GLU A 325 -76.59 4.11 -78.85
N TRP A 326 -75.32 3.68 -78.90
CA TRP A 326 -74.19 4.46 -78.38
C TRP A 326 -73.99 5.78 -79.14
N TRP A 327 -74.22 5.79 -80.46
CA TRP A 327 -74.14 7.01 -81.27
C TRP A 327 -75.25 8.01 -80.93
N GLU A 328 -76.52 7.58 -80.90
CA GLU A 328 -77.67 8.45 -80.56
C GLU A 328 -77.52 9.08 -79.17
N THR A 329 -77.02 8.31 -78.20
CA THR A 329 -76.82 8.78 -76.82
C THR A 329 -75.61 9.69 -76.68
N SER A 330 -74.54 9.42 -77.44
CA SER A 330 -73.38 10.31 -77.51
C SER A 330 -73.71 11.65 -78.18
N GLN A 331 -74.56 11.66 -79.21
CA GLN A 331 -75.07 12.89 -79.83
C GLN A 331 -75.87 13.72 -78.82
N ALA A 332 -76.77 13.09 -78.06
CA ALA A 332 -77.52 13.77 -76.99
C ALA A 332 -76.61 14.32 -75.88
N MET A 333 -75.56 13.58 -75.52
CA MET A 333 -74.56 13.98 -74.54
C MET A 333 -73.77 15.22 -75.01
N LEU A 334 -73.35 15.27 -76.28
CA LEU A 334 -72.63 16.41 -76.85
C LEU A 334 -73.50 17.67 -77.02
N MET A 335 -74.82 17.51 -77.12
CA MET A 335 -75.78 18.63 -77.16
C MET A 335 -76.06 19.25 -75.78
N ASP A 336 -75.72 18.55 -74.69
CA ASP A 336 -75.94 19.04 -73.34
C ASP A 336 -74.88 20.08 -72.94
N ARG A 337 -75.33 21.33 -72.77
CA ARG A 337 -74.49 22.45 -72.33
C ARG A 337 -73.86 22.20 -70.95
N GLN A 338 -74.54 21.50 -70.06
CA GLN A 338 -74.00 21.19 -68.73
C GLN A 338 -72.88 20.15 -68.84
N PHE A 339 -73.03 19.16 -69.72
CA PHE A 339 -72.00 18.17 -70.01
C PHE A 339 -70.71 18.83 -70.53
N LEU A 340 -70.81 19.72 -71.52
CA LEU A 340 -69.65 20.44 -72.07
C LEU A 340 -68.93 21.29 -71.01
N GLY A 341 -69.66 21.86 -70.05
CA GLY A 341 -69.08 22.56 -68.90
C GLY A 341 -68.32 21.63 -67.93
N LYS A 342 -68.79 20.38 -67.74
CA LYS A 342 -68.14 19.36 -66.91
C LYS A 342 -66.82 18.87 -67.51
N LEU A 343 -66.69 18.86 -68.84
CA LEU A 343 -65.45 18.44 -69.51
C LEU A 343 -64.25 19.30 -69.10
N VAL A 344 -64.46 20.61 -68.88
CA VAL A 344 -63.42 21.56 -68.48
C VAL A 344 -62.94 21.32 -67.04
N ASN A 345 -63.83 20.84 -66.15
CA ASN A 345 -63.56 20.62 -64.73
C ASN A 345 -63.51 19.13 -64.38
N PHE A 346 -62.71 18.35 -65.11
CA PHE A 346 -62.62 16.90 -64.93
C PHE A 346 -61.73 16.46 -63.75
N ARG A 347 -61.02 17.39 -63.09
CA ARG A 347 -60.09 17.11 -61.98
C ARG A 347 -60.77 16.37 -60.82
N ASP A 348 -61.99 16.78 -60.50
CA ASP A 348 -62.81 16.24 -59.40
C ASP A 348 -63.80 15.16 -59.85
N LEU A 349 -63.77 14.77 -61.13
CA LEU A 349 -64.59 13.68 -61.63
C LEU A 349 -64.26 12.42 -60.84
N ASP A 350 -65.27 11.76 -60.27
CA ASP A 350 -65.09 10.54 -59.51
C ASP A 350 -65.59 9.36 -60.34
N VAL A 351 -64.65 8.51 -60.76
CA VAL A 351 -64.94 7.37 -61.63
C VAL A 351 -64.79 6.09 -60.82
N PRO A 352 -65.84 5.26 -60.70
CA PRO A 352 -65.74 3.97 -60.03
C PRO A 352 -64.67 3.07 -60.70
N PRO A 353 -63.91 2.27 -59.93
CA PRO A 353 -62.86 1.42 -60.47
C PRO A 353 -63.37 0.42 -61.52
N ASP A 354 -64.61 -0.06 -61.36
CA ASP A 354 -65.26 -0.96 -62.31
C ASP A 354 -65.49 -0.30 -63.68
N VAL A 355 -65.88 0.97 -63.68
CA VAL A 355 -66.07 1.78 -64.90
C VAL A 355 -64.72 2.04 -65.57
N LEU A 356 -63.69 2.39 -64.80
CA LEU A 356 -62.33 2.59 -65.31
C LEU A 356 -61.78 1.30 -65.95
N PHE A 357 -62.01 0.14 -65.32
CA PHE A 357 -61.62 -1.16 -65.86
C PHE A 357 -62.34 -1.49 -67.16
N LYS A 358 -63.67 -1.24 -67.21
CA LYS A 358 -64.48 -1.44 -68.41
C LYS A 358 -64.02 -0.56 -69.57
N VAL A 359 -63.76 0.73 -69.33
CA VAL A 359 -63.26 1.67 -70.35
C VAL A 359 -61.86 1.28 -70.84
N ARG A 360 -60.97 0.84 -69.94
CA ARG A 360 -59.64 0.31 -70.32
C ARG A 360 -59.71 -0.89 -71.25
N ARG A 361 -60.61 -1.84 -70.93
CA ARG A 361 -60.77 -3.08 -71.69
C ARG A 361 -61.45 -2.87 -73.03
N GLU A 362 -62.53 -2.10 -73.05
CA GLU A 362 -63.41 -1.98 -74.23
C GLU A 362 -63.04 -0.81 -75.16
N CYS A 363 -62.41 0.26 -74.65
CA CYS A 363 -62.20 1.48 -75.42
C CYS A 363 -60.72 1.82 -75.62
N LEU A 364 -59.94 1.95 -74.53
CA LEU A 364 -58.54 2.40 -74.61
C LEU A 364 -57.58 1.38 -75.23
N LYS A 365 -57.91 0.08 -75.18
CA LYS A 365 -57.14 -1.01 -75.81
C LYS A 365 -57.62 -1.36 -77.22
N HIS A 366 -58.65 -0.67 -77.73
CA HIS A 366 -59.21 -0.94 -79.04
C HIS A 366 -58.31 -0.36 -80.14
N ASP A 367 -58.06 -1.10 -81.23
CA ASP A 367 -57.13 -0.69 -82.30
C ASP A 367 -57.51 0.63 -82.99
N ALA A 368 -58.79 1.01 -82.92
CA ALA A 368 -59.32 2.27 -83.45
C ALA A 368 -59.15 3.50 -82.52
N PHE A 369 -58.61 3.33 -81.30
CA PHE A 369 -58.37 4.45 -80.39
C PHE A 369 -57.10 5.22 -80.80
N PRO A 370 -57.15 6.57 -80.91
CA PRO A 370 -56.03 7.34 -81.43
C PRO A 370 -54.85 7.37 -80.45
N THR A 371 -53.63 7.38 -81.01
CA THR A 371 -52.41 7.58 -80.22
C THR A 371 -52.30 9.03 -79.77
N VAL A 372 -52.70 9.30 -78.51
CA VAL A 372 -52.55 10.61 -77.88
C VAL A 372 -51.11 10.78 -77.40
N ALA A 373 -50.53 11.97 -77.60
CA ALA A 373 -49.21 12.32 -77.08
C ALA A 373 -49.16 12.12 -75.55
N GLU A 374 -48.04 11.60 -75.04
CA GLU A 374 -47.88 11.39 -73.60
C GLU A 374 -47.92 12.72 -72.84
N PHE A 375 -48.55 12.71 -71.66
CA PHE A 375 -48.60 13.85 -70.77
C PHE A 375 -47.23 14.03 -70.09
N GLU A 376 -46.21 14.45 -70.84
CA GLU A 376 -44.90 14.71 -70.26
C GLU A 376 -44.90 16.07 -69.54
N PRO A 377 -44.49 16.13 -68.26
CA PRO A 377 -44.10 17.40 -67.68
C PRO A 377 -42.89 17.91 -68.45
N GLU A 378 -42.89 19.18 -68.88
CA GLU A 378 -41.68 19.83 -69.38
C GLU A 378 -40.56 19.56 -68.36
N ALA A 379 -39.46 18.93 -68.81
CA ALA A 379 -38.32 18.69 -67.95
C ALA A 379 -37.88 20.03 -67.38
N ALA A 380 -38.21 20.30 -66.11
CA ALA A 380 -37.63 21.39 -65.39
C ALA A 380 -36.13 21.19 -65.47
N SER A 381 -35.44 22.09 -66.18
CA SER A 381 -34.00 22.13 -66.24
C SER A 381 -33.48 22.07 -64.80
N GLU A 382 -32.85 20.96 -64.42
CA GLU A 382 -32.18 20.84 -63.14
C GLU A 382 -31.23 22.05 -62.97
N PRO A 383 -31.15 22.68 -61.79
CA PRO A 383 -30.12 23.68 -61.56
C PRO A 383 -28.75 23.03 -61.77
N ARG A 384 -27.99 23.57 -62.74
CA ARG A 384 -26.61 23.18 -63.05
C ARG A 384 -25.76 23.17 -61.78
N ASN A 385 -25.26 22.00 -61.37
CA ASN A 385 -24.18 21.90 -60.38
C ASN A 385 -22.84 22.32 -61.02
N PRO A 386 -22.08 23.26 -60.45
CA PRO A 386 -20.78 23.66 -60.96
C PRO A 386 -19.71 22.66 -60.47
N GLY A 387 -19.36 21.63 -61.24
CA GLY A 387 -18.20 20.82 -60.85
C GLY A 387 -17.89 19.51 -61.56
N THR A 388 -18.74 18.94 -62.41
CA THR A 388 -18.45 17.67 -63.08
C THR A 388 -18.48 17.79 -64.61
N PRO A 389 -17.47 17.28 -65.34
CA PRO A 389 -17.52 17.22 -66.80
C PRO A 389 -18.49 16.11 -67.24
N ASN A 390 -19.59 16.51 -67.89
CA ASN A 390 -20.59 15.59 -68.45
C ASN A 390 -20.10 14.93 -69.76
N PRO A 391 -20.52 13.69 -70.05
CA PRO A 391 -20.32 13.03 -71.36
C PRO A 391 -21.17 13.71 -72.47
N PRO A 392 -20.84 13.51 -73.76
CA PRO A 392 -21.49 14.22 -74.85
C PRO A 392 -22.98 13.88 -74.92
N ALA A 393 -23.81 14.93 -74.88
CA ALA A 393 -25.25 14.83 -75.01
C ALA A 393 -25.62 14.14 -76.34
N LYS A 394 -26.30 12.99 -76.27
CA LYS A 394 -27.13 12.53 -77.38
C LYS A 394 -28.22 13.58 -77.55
N SER A 395 -28.20 14.30 -78.67
CA SER A 395 -29.24 15.25 -79.06
C SER A 395 -30.60 14.54 -79.09
N LEU A 396 -31.40 14.74 -78.05
CA LEU A 396 -32.83 14.42 -78.10
C LEU A 396 -33.47 15.33 -79.16
N PRO A 397 -34.34 14.79 -80.02
CA PRO A 397 -34.97 15.58 -81.07
C PRO A 397 -35.86 16.64 -80.43
N LEU A 398 -35.64 17.90 -80.82
CA LEU A 398 -36.50 19.04 -80.52
C LEU A 398 -37.96 18.65 -80.78
N VAL A 399 -38.75 18.61 -79.71
CA VAL A 399 -40.22 18.48 -79.78
C VAL A 399 -40.72 19.60 -80.69
N ARG A 400 -41.17 19.22 -81.89
CA ARG A 400 -41.85 20.12 -82.82
C ARG A 400 -42.99 20.79 -82.06
N ARG A 401 -43.01 22.12 -82.06
CA ARG A 401 -44.20 22.91 -81.70
C ARG A 401 -45.39 22.34 -82.49
N VAL A 402 -46.27 21.59 -81.85
CA VAL A 402 -47.58 21.23 -82.42
C VAL A 402 -48.44 22.49 -82.35
N LYS A 403 -48.16 23.44 -83.25
CA LYS A 403 -49.13 24.45 -83.65
C LYS A 403 -49.79 23.92 -84.92
N ASN A 404 -51.08 23.60 -84.79
CA ASN A 404 -52.15 23.78 -85.79
C ASN A 404 -53.03 22.62 -86.27
N ASP A 405 -52.88 21.36 -85.83
CA ASP A 405 -53.84 20.30 -86.23
C ASP A 405 -54.55 19.63 -85.03
N MET A 406 -55.10 20.40 -84.09
CA MET A 406 -55.99 19.84 -83.06
C MET A 406 -57.38 19.60 -83.64
N THR A 407 -57.66 18.36 -84.05
CA THR A 407 -59.00 17.98 -84.48
C THR A 407 -59.93 17.76 -83.28
N PRO A 408 -61.26 17.95 -83.43
CA PRO A 408 -62.24 17.68 -82.37
C PRO A 408 -62.16 16.24 -81.85
N PHE A 409 -61.88 15.29 -82.74
CA PHE A 409 -61.65 13.89 -82.40
C PHE A 409 -60.40 13.68 -81.52
N LEU A 410 -59.29 14.37 -81.82
CA LEU A 410 -58.06 14.31 -81.01
C LEU A 410 -58.24 14.99 -79.65
N ALA A 411 -59.00 16.07 -79.57
CA ALA A 411 -59.30 16.75 -78.31
C ALA A 411 -60.16 15.90 -77.36
N LEU A 412 -61.21 15.25 -77.88
CA LEU A 412 -62.07 14.35 -77.11
C LEU A 412 -61.33 13.09 -76.64
N SER A 413 -60.47 12.51 -77.47
CA SER A 413 -59.62 11.38 -77.07
C SER A 413 -58.55 11.76 -76.04
N THR A 414 -57.97 12.96 -76.15
CA THR A 414 -57.07 13.54 -75.15
C THR A 414 -57.76 13.67 -73.79
N TRP A 415 -59.04 14.07 -73.77
CA TRP A 415 -59.83 14.10 -72.54
C TRP A 415 -60.02 12.72 -71.90
N VAL A 416 -60.43 11.72 -72.69
CA VAL A 416 -60.61 10.33 -72.20
C VAL A 416 -59.33 9.79 -71.58
N ARG A 417 -58.18 9.99 -72.26
CA ARG A 417 -56.87 9.57 -71.74
C ARG A 417 -56.46 10.39 -70.51
N GLY A 418 -56.76 11.69 -70.49
CA GLY A 418 -56.52 12.57 -69.35
C GLY A 418 -57.31 12.19 -68.10
N VAL A 419 -58.56 11.76 -68.23
CA VAL A 419 -59.40 11.26 -67.12
C VAL A 419 -58.79 10.00 -66.52
N GLU A 420 -58.39 9.04 -67.34
CA GLU A 420 -57.74 7.80 -66.87
C GLU A 420 -56.44 8.08 -66.10
N VAL A 421 -55.60 8.96 -66.64
CA VAL A 421 -54.32 9.36 -66.05
C VAL A 421 -54.52 10.16 -64.76
N ASN A 422 -55.54 11.03 -64.70
CA ASN A 422 -55.91 11.75 -63.48
C ASN A 422 -56.40 10.79 -62.38
N GLN A 423 -57.22 9.78 -62.69
CA GLN A 423 -57.65 8.78 -61.69
C GLN A 423 -56.48 7.98 -61.12
N LYS A 424 -55.56 7.55 -61.99
CA LYS A 424 -54.34 6.85 -61.56
C LYS A 424 -53.50 7.73 -60.61
N SER A 425 -53.32 9.00 -60.96
CA SER A 425 -52.55 9.96 -60.17
C SER A 425 -53.25 10.34 -58.87
N LYS A 426 -54.59 10.40 -58.85
CA LYS A 426 -55.42 10.63 -57.65
C LYS A 426 -55.27 9.49 -56.65
N ALA A 427 -55.31 8.24 -57.12
CA ALA A 427 -55.09 7.07 -56.27
C ALA A 427 -53.65 7.02 -55.70
N GLU A 428 -52.65 7.38 -56.51
CA GLU A 428 -51.26 7.46 -56.07
C GLU A 428 -51.05 8.59 -55.05
N ALA A 429 -51.63 9.77 -55.27
CA ALA A 429 -51.60 10.89 -54.33
C ALA A 429 -52.23 10.53 -52.98
N LYS A 430 -53.39 9.87 -52.99
CA LYS A 430 -54.05 9.41 -51.75
C LYS A 430 -53.16 8.45 -50.93
N LEU A 431 -52.47 7.52 -51.60
CA LEU A 431 -51.55 6.60 -50.94
C LEU A 431 -50.33 7.33 -50.35
N LEU A 432 -49.83 8.36 -51.03
CA LEU A 432 -48.72 9.19 -50.53
C LEU A 432 -49.15 10.04 -49.33
N ASP A 433 -50.37 10.58 -49.34
CA ASP A 433 -50.94 11.32 -48.21
C ASP A 433 -51.10 10.44 -46.96
N GLU A 434 -51.63 9.22 -47.13
CA GLU A 434 -51.73 8.25 -46.04
C GLU A 434 -50.35 7.90 -45.46
N LYS A 435 -49.36 7.64 -46.32
CA LYS A 435 -47.96 7.37 -45.89
C LYS A 435 -47.34 8.55 -45.16
N LYS A 436 -47.56 9.77 -45.65
CA LYS A 436 -47.08 11.01 -45.04
C LYS A 436 -47.67 11.21 -43.65
N ALA A 437 -48.98 10.98 -43.49
CA ALA A 437 -49.65 11.09 -42.20
C ALA A 437 -49.07 10.11 -41.18
N VAL A 438 -48.83 8.85 -41.57
CA VAL A 438 -48.20 7.83 -40.71
C VAL A 438 -46.79 8.25 -40.26
N VAL A 439 -45.94 8.67 -41.20
CA VAL A 439 -44.56 9.11 -40.87
C VAL A 439 -44.59 10.36 -39.97
N GLN A 440 -45.54 11.27 -40.17
CA GLN A 440 -45.70 12.45 -39.31
C GLN A 440 -46.14 12.09 -37.89
N THR A 441 -47.07 11.15 -37.72
CA THR A 441 -47.48 10.68 -36.39
C THR A 441 -46.32 10.00 -35.67
N ASP A 442 -45.53 9.19 -36.37
CA ASP A 442 -44.36 8.52 -35.81
C ASP A 442 -43.26 9.51 -35.40
N LEU A 443 -43.10 10.63 -36.13
CA LEU A 443 -42.15 11.68 -35.74
C LEU A 443 -42.58 12.40 -34.45
N VAL A 444 -43.88 12.61 -34.23
CA VAL A 444 -44.40 13.23 -33.00
C VAL A 444 -44.20 12.32 -31.79
N THR A 445 -44.45 11.02 -31.94
CA THR A 445 -44.21 10.05 -30.86
C THR A 445 -42.72 9.96 -30.51
N LEU A 446 -41.85 9.85 -31.52
CA LEU A 446 -40.41 9.83 -31.32
C LEU A 446 -39.86 11.12 -30.69
N ASP A 447 -40.41 12.30 -31.01
CA ASP A 447 -40.00 13.56 -30.35
C ASP A 447 -40.36 13.57 -28.85
N GLY A 448 -41.52 13.03 -28.49
CA GLY A 448 -41.92 12.83 -27.10
C GLY A 448 -40.97 11.88 -26.36
N GLU A 449 -40.66 10.72 -26.96
CA GLU A 449 -39.70 9.76 -26.42
C GLU A 449 -38.29 10.34 -26.28
N LEU A 450 -37.85 11.14 -27.27
CA LEU A 450 -36.55 11.80 -27.27
C LEU A 450 -36.44 12.80 -26.11
N LYS A 451 -37.48 13.58 -25.85
CA LYS A 451 -37.51 14.53 -24.72
C LYS A 451 -37.38 13.80 -23.38
N ASN A 452 -38.13 12.71 -23.20
CA ASN A 452 -38.08 11.89 -22.00
C ASN A 452 -36.69 11.25 -21.82
N ALA A 453 -36.14 10.63 -22.86
CA ALA A 453 -34.81 10.02 -22.82
C ALA A 453 -33.70 11.04 -22.53
N LYS A 454 -33.78 12.26 -23.11
CA LYS A 454 -32.85 13.36 -22.81
C LYS A 454 -32.95 13.83 -21.36
N PHE A 455 -34.15 13.86 -20.79
CA PHE A 455 -34.37 14.23 -19.39
C PHE A 455 -33.74 13.19 -18.44
N ASP A 456 -33.99 11.90 -18.68
CA ASP A 456 -33.44 10.80 -17.89
C ASP A 456 -31.91 10.77 -17.94
N MET A 457 -31.33 10.96 -19.13
CA MET A 457 -29.88 11.05 -19.33
C MET A 457 -29.28 12.21 -18.53
N LYS A 458 -29.86 13.41 -18.62
CA LYS A 458 -29.39 14.59 -17.87
C LYS A 458 -29.48 14.39 -16.36
N THR A 459 -30.53 13.74 -15.88
CA THR A 459 -30.74 13.46 -14.46
C THR A 459 -29.69 12.48 -13.94
N ALA A 460 -29.40 11.41 -14.69
CA ALA A 460 -28.32 10.47 -14.36
C ALA A 460 -26.96 11.19 -14.30
N HIS A 461 -26.65 12.00 -15.31
CA HIS A 461 -25.36 12.69 -15.43
C HIS A 461 -25.13 13.72 -14.30
N ARG A 462 -26.17 14.41 -13.83
CA ARG A 462 -26.08 15.36 -12.70
C ARG A 462 -25.66 14.72 -11.38
N SER A 463 -25.90 13.43 -11.20
CA SER A 463 -25.58 12.72 -9.95
C SER A 463 -24.13 12.21 -9.88
N LEU A 464 -23.42 12.14 -11.01
CA LEU A 464 -22.05 11.62 -11.09
C LEU A 464 -21.02 12.49 -10.33
N PRO A 465 -21.01 13.83 -10.44
CA PRO A 465 -20.03 14.65 -9.73
C PRO A 465 -20.09 14.52 -8.21
N SER A 466 -21.29 14.39 -7.64
CA SER A 466 -21.45 14.20 -6.19
C SER A 466 -20.91 12.85 -5.74
N ARG A 467 -21.08 11.78 -6.53
CA ARG A 467 -20.50 10.46 -6.23
C ARG A 467 -18.99 10.46 -6.39
N GLN A 468 -18.46 11.16 -7.40
CA GLN A 468 -17.03 11.33 -7.59
C GLN A 468 -16.39 12.05 -6.40
N GLN A 469 -16.99 13.14 -5.91
CA GLN A 469 -16.49 13.84 -4.73
C GLN A 469 -16.43 12.95 -3.49
N GLU A 470 -17.41 12.06 -3.30
CA GLU A 470 -17.41 11.11 -2.18
C GLU A 470 -16.32 10.05 -2.35
N LEU A 471 -16.12 9.54 -3.57
CA LEU A 471 -15.01 8.63 -3.88
C LEU A 471 -13.65 9.29 -3.59
N ASP A 472 -13.46 10.54 -4.03
CA ASP A 472 -12.23 11.29 -3.80
C ASP A 472 -11.95 11.50 -2.31
N ARG A 473 -13.00 11.72 -1.49
CA ARG A 473 -12.87 11.80 -0.02
C ARG A 473 -12.41 10.47 0.59
N ILE A 474 -13.00 9.35 0.16
CA ILE A 474 -12.64 8.02 0.66
C ILE A 474 -11.20 7.67 0.25
N VAL A 475 -10.80 7.99 -0.99
CA VAL A 475 -9.41 7.82 -1.46
C VAL A 475 -8.44 8.63 -0.58
N ALA A 476 -8.78 9.88 -0.26
CA ALA A 476 -7.93 10.69 0.62
C ALA A 476 -7.82 10.10 2.04
N LEU A 477 -8.89 9.52 2.57
CA LEU A 477 -8.89 8.82 3.86
C LEU A 477 -8.05 7.53 3.80
N GLU A 478 -8.12 6.75 2.73
CA GLU A 478 -7.30 5.54 2.52
C GLU A 478 -5.82 5.88 2.52
N VAL A 479 -5.42 6.90 1.74
CA VAL A 479 -4.02 7.34 1.65
C VAL A 479 -3.49 7.77 3.02
N LYS A 480 -4.29 8.52 3.78
CA LYS A 480 -3.92 8.95 5.14
C LYS A 480 -3.81 7.76 6.09
N ALA A 481 -4.81 6.88 6.11
CA ALA A 481 -4.82 5.69 6.96
C ALA A 481 -3.67 4.73 6.61
N ALA A 482 -3.34 4.57 5.33
CA ALA A 482 -2.22 3.76 4.85
C ALA A 482 -0.86 4.36 5.26
N ALA A 483 -0.71 5.68 5.24
CA ALA A 483 0.49 6.35 5.74
C ALA A 483 0.64 6.15 7.26
N ASP A 484 -0.45 6.28 8.01
CA ASP A 484 -0.47 6.09 9.47
C ASP A 484 -0.17 4.64 9.86
N THR A 485 -0.74 3.65 9.18
CA THR A 485 -0.46 2.23 9.43
C THR A 485 0.99 1.88 9.11
N LYS A 486 1.57 2.44 8.03
CA LYS A 486 2.98 2.27 7.70
C LYS A 486 3.91 2.85 8.76
N LEU A 487 3.56 4.01 9.32
CA LEU A 487 4.32 4.60 10.44
C LEU A 487 4.21 3.73 11.69
N LYS A 488 3.02 3.25 12.04
CA LYS A 488 2.80 2.34 13.18
C LYS A 488 3.52 1.00 13.00
N GLN A 489 3.55 0.44 11.79
CA GLN A 489 4.32 -0.76 11.46
C GLN A 489 5.82 -0.54 11.72
N ARG A 490 6.37 0.56 11.19
CA ARG A 490 7.77 0.91 11.43
C ARG A 490 8.09 1.05 12.92
N ARG A 491 7.17 1.62 13.71
CA ARG A 491 7.32 1.72 15.16
C ARG A 491 7.39 0.34 15.83
N VAL A 492 6.50 -0.58 15.44
CA VAL A 492 6.53 -1.97 15.93
C VAL A 492 7.84 -2.65 15.54
N ASP A 493 8.28 -2.52 14.28
CA ASP A 493 9.51 -3.13 13.78
C ASP A 493 10.75 -2.60 14.53
N VAL A 494 10.80 -1.29 14.80
CA VAL A 494 11.88 -0.67 15.60
C VAL A 494 11.83 -1.16 17.04
N CYS A 495 10.66 -1.25 17.67
CA CYS A 495 10.53 -1.83 19.00
C CYS A 495 10.97 -3.30 19.03
N GLU A 496 10.63 -4.09 18.01
CA GLU A 496 11.08 -5.47 17.86
C GLU A 496 12.61 -5.54 17.74
N LEU A 497 13.23 -4.66 16.93
CA LEU A 497 14.69 -4.56 16.78
C LEU A 497 15.40 -4.17 18.09
N LEU A 498 14.83 -3.24 18.86
CA LEU A 498 15.41 -2.77 20.12
C LEU A 498 15.23 -3.78 21.26
N ALA A 499 14.13 -4.53 21.25
CA ALA A 499 13.88 -5.64 22.19
C ALA A 499 14.64 -6.91 21.80
N PHE A 500 15.04 -7.04 20.53
CA PHE A 500 15.73 -8.21 20.04
C PHE A 500 17.06 -8.44 20.79
N THR A 501 17.25 -9.64 21.34
CA THR A 501 18.51 -10.01 21.99
C THR A 501 19.39 -10.77 21.01
N SER A 502 20.63 -10.31 20.84
CA SER A 502 21.65 -11.05 20.11
C SER A 502 21.96 -12.41 20.74
N LEU A 503 22.66 -13.29 20.01
CA LEU A 503 23.11 -14.60 20.52
C LEU A 503 23.91 -14.49 21.82
N ASN A 504 24.66 -13.38 22.00
CA ASN A 504 25.46 -13.10 23.20
C ASN A 504 24.63 -12.52 24.38
N GLY A 505 23.32 -12.39 24.21
CA GLY A 505 22.39 -11.88 25.22
C GLY A 505 22.32 -10.36 25.35
N HIS A 506 23.02 -9.60 24.48
CA HIS A 506 22.92 -8.15 24.45
C HIS A 506 21.76 -7.68 23.59
N THR A 507 20.94 -6.75 24.12
CA THR A 507 20.13 -5.81 23.34
C THR A 507 20.99 -4.59 22.93
N PRO A 508 20.56 -3.78 21.94
CA PRO A 508 21.25 -2.54 21.59
C PRO A 508 21.49 -1.60 22.78
N LEU A 509 20.51 -1.51 23.70
CA LEU A 509 20.63 -0.70 24.90
C LEU A 509 21.70 -1.24 25.86
N THR A 510 21.70 -2.56 26.10
CA THR A 510 22.71 -3.18 26.98
C THR A 510 24.12 -3.09 26.40
N PHE A 511 24.25 -3.15 25.08
CA PHE A 511 25.53 -3.03 24.39
C PHE A 511 26.06 -1.58 24.41
N ALA A 512 25.18 -0.60 24.18
CA ALA A 512 25.53 0.81 24.34
C ALA A 512 25.94 1.14 25.78
N ALA A 513 25.26 0.53 26.75
CA ALA A 513 25.59 0.67 28.17
C ALA A 513 26.91 0.00 28.57
N SER A 514 27.26 -1.16 27.99
CA SER A 514 28.56 -1.80 28.24
C SER A 514 29.75 -1.04 27.65
N ILE A 515 29.51 -0.23 26.59
CA ILE A 515 30.55 0.62 25.98
C ILE A 515 30.66 1.98 26.68
N GLY A 516 29.60 2.42 27.37
CA GLY A 516 29.53 3.74 27.97
C GLY A 516 29.16 4.86 26.98
N ASN A 517 28.48 4.55 25.87
CA ASN A 517 28.10 5.54 24.85
C ASN A 517 26.80 6.27 25.25
N GLU A 518 26.92 7.32 26.06
CA GLU A 518 25.80 8.10 26.61
C GLU A 518 24.81 8.58 25.54
N ARG A 519 25.31 9.15 24.44
CA ARG A 519 24.46 9.69 23.36
C ARG A 519 23.67 8.58 22.64
N ALA A 520 24.29 7.42 22.43
CA ALA A 520 23.59 6.27 21.87
C ALA A 520 22.49 5.75 22.83
N VAL A 521 22.79 5.66 24.14
CA VAL A 521 21.80 5.26 25.15
C VAL A 521 20.61 6.23 25.16
N ARG A 522 20.85 7.54 25.11
CA ARG A 522 19.79 8.56 25.05
C ARG A 522 18.91 8.41 23.79
N LEU A 523 19.53 8.21 22.62
CA LEU A 523 18.81 7.97 21.36
C LEU A 523 17.94 6.70 21.43
N LEU A 524 18.49 5.61 21.98
CA LEU A 524 17.78 4.34 22.11
C LEU A 524 16.58 4.45 23.07
N LEU A 525 16.75 5.11 24.22
CA LEU A 525 15.65 5.32 25.18
C LEU A 525 14.54 6.20 24.60
N ASN A 526 14.88 7.27 23.88
CA ASN A 526 13.90 8.13 23.21
C ASN A 526 13.09 7.40 22.13
N ARG A 527 13.58 6.27 21.63
CA ARG A 527 12.94 5.44 20.60
C ARG A 527 12.28 4.19 21.17
N GLY A 528 12.08 4.15 22.51
CA GLY A 528 11.32 3.09 23.19
C GLY A 528 12.14 1.86 23.57
N ALA A 529 13.47 1.94 23.67
CA ALA A 529 14.26 0.85 24.24
C ALA A 529 13.95 0.70 25.74
N ASN A 530 13.49 -0.49 26.15
CA ASN A 530 13.15 -0.74 27.55
C ASN A 530 14.41 -0.92 28.40
N GLY A 531 14.52 -0.14 29.47
CA GLY A 531 15.50 -0.34 30.55
C GLY A 531 15.08 -1.37 31.61
N SER A 532 13.88 -1.94 31.49
CA SER A 532 13.28 -2.87 32.46
C SER A 532 12.67 -4.13 31.81
N TYR A 533 12.61 -5.20 32.61
CA TYR A 533 12.18 -6.57 32.28
C TYR A 533 10.76 -6.73 31.70
N SER A 534 10.54 -7.92 31.11
CA SER A 534 9.24 -8.49 30.74
C SER A 534 8.34 -8.74 31.97
N ASP A 535 7.01 -8.60 31.82
CA ASP A 535 6.00 -8.88 32.86
C ASP A 535 6.12 -10.29 33.48
N GLU A 536 6.66 -11.26 32.74
CA GLU A 536 6.86 -12.64 33.22
C GLU A 536 7.98 -12.73 34.26
N GLU A 537 9.06 -11.97 34.08
CA GLU A 537 10.20 -11.92 35.01
C GLU A 537 9.81 -11.19 36.30
N GLN A 538 8.95 -10.15 36.20
CA GLN A 538 8.36 -9.48 37.36
C GLN A 538 7.46 -10.42 38.17
N ARG A 539 6.62 -11.22 37.50
CA ARG A 539 5.78 -12.23 38.16
C ARG A 539 6.61 -13.32 38.83
N LEU A 540 7.70 -13.78 38.19
CA LEU A 540 8.58 -14.81 38.77
C LEU A 540 9.33 -14.27 40.01
N ALA A 541 9.86 -13.05 39.93
CA ALA A 541 10.53 -12.38 41.06
C ALA A 541 9.54 -12.14 42.22
N ALA A 542 8.32 -11.68 41.92
CA ALA A 542 7.25 -11.54 42.91
C ALA A 542 6.90 -12.87 43.58
N LYS A 543 6.79 -13.96 42.80
CA LYS A 543 6.48 -15.32 43.30
C LYS A 543 7.59 -15.87 44.20
N ILE A 544 8.85 -15.54 43.91
CA ILE A 544 10.01 -15.94 44.73
C ILE A 544 10.08 -15.12 46.02
N LEU A 545 9.85 -13.81 45.95
CA LEU A 545 9.72 -12.97 47.14
C LEU A 545 8.55 -13.43 48.03
N GLN A 546 7.39 -13.74 47.45
CA GLN A 546 6.23 -14.27 48.19
C GLN A 546 6.54 -15.60 48.86
N ASN A 547 7.23 -16.52 48.17
CA ASN A 547 7.59 -17.82 48.73
C ASN A 547 8.72 -17.72 49.76
N ALA A 548 9.69 -16.83 49.57
CA ALA A 548 10.73 -16.54 50.55
C ALA A 548 10.15 -15.85 51.81
N MET A 549 9.20 -14.94 51.66
CA MET A 549 8.48 -14.33 52.78
C MET A 549 7.57 -15.34 53.49
N ARG A 550 6.83 -16.20 52.77
CA ARG A 550 6.07 -17.29 53.39
C ARG A 550 6.97 -18.24 54.17
N HIS A 551 8.14 -18.59 53.60
CA HIS A 551 9.14 -19.40 54.28
C HIS A 551 9.65 -18.68 55.54
N TYR A 552 10.07 -17.42 55.44
CA TYR A 552 10.53 -16.64 56.60
C TYR A 552 9.48 -16.54 57.72
N VAL A 553 8.22 -16.27 57.37
CA VAL A 553 7.10 -16.14 58.32
C VAL A 553 6.71 -17.48 58.95
N HIS A 554 6.73 -18.59 58.20
CA HIS A 554 6.43 -19.92 58.74
C HIS A 554 7.58 -20.52 59.57
N HIS A 555 8.85 -20.18 59.25
CA HIS A 555 10.03 -20.68 59.96
C HIS A 555 10.26 -20.05 61.33
N ILE A 556 9.67 -18.89 61.63
CA ILE A 556 9.73 -18.30 62.98
C ILE A 556 8.90 -19.12 64.01
N LYS A 557 7.97 -19.99 63.56
CA LYS A 557 7.01 -20.67 64.46
C LYS A 557 7.23 -22.17 64.67
N LEU A 558 8.22 -22.82 64.07
CA LEU A 558 8.38 -24.29 64.13
C LEU A 558 9.74 -24.71 64.68
N THR A 559 9.76 -25.24 65.91
CA THR A 559 10.94 -25.83 66.58
C THR A 559 10.91 -27.37 66.49
N GLY A 560 12.01 -28.01 66.08
CA GLY A 560 12.20 -29.48 66.13
C GLY A 560 12.37 -30.18 64.77
N GLU A 561 12.31 -31.53 64.75
CA GLU A 561 12.51 -32.41 63.57
C GLU A 561 11.55 -32.14 62.38
N LEU A 562 10.46 -31.39 62.59
CA LEU A 562 9.61 -30.86 61.52
C LEU A 562 10.28 -29.70 60.75
N ALA A 563 11.26 -29.02 61.33
CA ALA A 563 12.04 -27.97 60.67
C ALA A 563 13.03 -28.54 59.63
N THR A 564 13.53 -29.77 59.81
CA THR A 564 14.39 -30.43 58.82
C THR A 564 13.55 -30.94 57.64
N LEU A 565 12.37 -31.52 57.89
CA LEU A 565 11.39 -31.86 56.83
C LEU A 565 10.88 -30.61 56.09
N SER A 566 10.60 -29.50 56.80
CA SER A 566 10.26 -28.19 56.22
C SER A 566 11.41 -27.57 55.43
N GLY A 567 12.65 -27.71 55.90
CA GLY A 567 13.84 -27.27 55.18
C GLY A 567 14.08 -28.08 53.89
N ILE A 568 13.76 -29.37 53.91
CA ILE A 568 13.84 -30.25 52.73
C ILE A 568 12.72 -29.92 51.73
N THR A 569 11.47 -29.72 52.17
CA THR A 569 10.36 -29.31 51.27
C THR A 569 10.51 -27.86 50.77
N GLY A 570 11.07 -26.96 51.59
CA GLY A 570 11.46 -25.60 51.22
C GLY A 570 12.60 -25.57 50.19
N PHE A 571 13.63 -26.39 50.38
CA PHE A 571 14.69 -26.59 49.40
C PHE A 571 14.13 -27.18 48.10
N LEU A 572 13.22 -28.15 48.17
CA LEU A 572 12.59 -28.76 46.99
C LEU A 572 11.58 -27.86 46.27
N SER A 573 11.00 -26.84 46.91
CA SER A 573 10.06 -25.88 46.29
C SER A 573 10.74 -24.63 45.76
N LEU A 574 11.81 -24.17 46.42
CA LEU A 574 12.64 -23.06 45.94
C LEU A 574 13.66 -23.51 44.87
N LYS A 575 14.13 -24.76 44.88
CA LYS A 575 15.12 -25.28 43.90
C LYS A 575 14.60 -25.29 42.45
N PRO A 576 13.35 -25.69 42.13
CA PRO A 576 12.79 -25.60 40.79
C PRO A 576 12.62 -24.15 40.33
N LEU A 577 12.14 -23.27 41.21
CA LEU A 577 11.98 -21.83 40.92
C LEU A 577 13.33 -21.15 40.73
N THR A 578 14.35 -21.50 41.51
CA THR A 578 15.72 -21.01 41.36
C THR A 578 16.44 -21.65 40.16
N GLN A 579 16.07 -22.87 39.73
CA GLN A 579 16.53 -23.46 38.47
C GLN A 579 15.87 -22.81 37.24
N GLN A 580 14.56 -22.51 37.30
CA GLN A 580 13.87 -21.70 36.30
C GLN A 580 14.47 -20.30 36.23
N LEU A 581 14.72 -19.67 37.39
CA LEU A 581 15.48 -18.42 37.47
C LEU A 581 16.85 -18.58 36.84
N ARG A 582 17.64 -19.61 37.18
CA ARG A 582 18.97 -19.91 36.58
C ARG A 582 18.93 -20.12 35.06
N ARG A 583 17.80 -20.55 34.49
CA ARG A 583 17.60 -20.58 33.03
C ARG A 583 17.31 -19.20 32.46
N TYR A 584 16.45 -18.41 33.11
CA TYR A 584 16.24 -17.01 32.75
C TYR A 584 17.52 -16.16 32.94
N ARG A 585 18.34 -16.47 33.95
CA ARG A 585 19.65 -15.88 34.27
C ARG A 585 20.61 -15.92 33.07
N GLN A 586 20.50 -16.91 32.18
CA GLN A 586 21.33 -17.07 30.99
C GLN A 586 20.83 -16.26 29.78
N CYS A 587 19.66 -15.61 29.89
CA CYS A 587 18.91 -15.10 28.74
C CYS A 587 18.84 -13.57 28.61
N SER A 588 19.16 -12.74 29.60
CA SER A 588 19.09 -11.28 29.39
C SER A 588 20.12 -10.51 30.22
N ARG A 589 20.99 -9.76 29.51
CA ARG A 589 21.86 -8.77 30.14
C ARG A 589 21.03 -7.55 30.50
N VAL A 590 21.38 -6.88 31.59
CA VAL A 590 20.65 -5.71 32.08
C VAL A 590 21.53 -4.48 31.89
N ALA A 591 21.01 -3.45 31.22
CA ALA A 591 21.78 -2.26 30.85
C ALA A 591 22.36 -1.55 32.08
N LEU A 592 21.58 -1.46 33.17
CA LEU A 592 22.03 -0.87 34.43
C LEU A 592 23.24 -1.62 35.03
N HIS A 593 23.24 -2.95 34.97
CA HIS A 593 24.32 -3.74 35.55
C HIS A 593 25.56 -3.76 34.67
N GLU A 594 25.40 -3.73 33.34
CA GLU A 594 26.52 -3.60 32.40
C GLU A 594 27.20 -2.23 32.57
N ALA A 595 26.43 -1.15 32.73
CA ALA A 595 26.98 0.17 33.01
C ALA A 595 27.67 0.22 34.40
N ALA A 596 27.09 -0.42 35.42
CA ALA A 596 27.67 -0.50 36.77
C ALA A 596 28.97 -1.31 36.79
N TYR A 597 28.97 -2.48 36.15
CA TYR A 597 30.10 -3.38 36.08
C TYR A 597 31.30 -2.74 35.38
N ASN A 598 31.05 -2.00 34.29
CA ASN A 598 32.10 -1.31 33.53
C ASN A 598 32.44 0.09 34.07
N GLY A 599 31.79 0.56 35.15
CA GLY A 599 32.11 1.83 35.80
C GLY A 599 31.62 3.08 35.07
N HIS A 600 30.58 2.98 34.23
CA HIS A 600 30.05 4.11 33.45
C HIS A 600 28.97 4.90 34.22
N HIS A 601 29.41 5.84 35.06
CA HIS A 601 28.52 6.59 35.96
C HIS A 601 27.50 7.49 35.24
N GLU A 602 27.90 8.16 34.16
CA GLU A 602 27.02 9.03 33.35
C GLU A 602 25.88 8.25 32.69
N VAL A 603 26.14 7.01 32.27
CA VAL A 603 25.14 6.12 31.68
C VAL A 603 24.21 5.54 32.75
N LEU A 604 24.70 5.28 33.96
CA LEU A 604 23.88 4.84 35.09
C LEU A 604 22.86 5.90 35.49
N GLU A 605 23.31 7.14 35.64
CA GLU A 605 22.46 8.29 35.94
C GLU A 605 21.36 8.42 34.88
N LEU A 606 21.73 8.38 33.61
CA LEU A 606 20.80 8.46 32.49
C LEU A 606 19.79 7.28 32.43
N LEU A 607 20.22 6.05 32.74
CA LEU A 607 19.33 4.89 32.79
C LEU A 607 18.34 4.96 33.97
N VAL A 608 18.75 5.53 35.11
CA VAL A 608 17.90 5.73 36.29
C VAL A 608 16.91 6.88 36.05
N GLU A 609 17.38 8.03 35.56
CA GLU A 609 16.57 9.23 35.34
C GLU A 609 15.65 9.10 34.11
N ALA A 610 16.21 8.77 32.95
CA ALA A 610 15.46 8.74 31.69
C ALA A 610 14.83 7.37 31.42
N GLY A 611 15.53 6.29 31.78
CA GLY A 611 15.10 4.91 31.55
C GLY A 611 14.19 4.32 32.64
N ARG A 612 13.98 5.05 33.76
CA ARG A 612 13.26 4.56 34.97
C ARG A 612 13.72 3.17 35.42
N ALA A 613 15.02 2.87 35.23
CA ALA A 613 15.57 1.58 35.62
C ALA A 613 15.47 1.41 37.14
N LYS A 614 14.81 0.34 37.58
CA LYS A 614 14.67 0.02 39.02
C LYS A 614 16.03 -0.42 39.57
N LEU A 615 16.49 0.18 40.66
CA LEU A 615 17.80 -0.13 41.27
C LEU A 615 17.90 -1.58 41.78
N TRP A 616 16.78 -2.23 42.08
CA TRP A 616 16.71 -3.62 42.57
C TRP A 616 16.60 -4.67 41.45
N GLN A 617 16.99 -4.33 40.22
CA GLN A 617 17.07 -5.29 39.11
C GLN A 617 18.09 -6.39 39.46
N GLN A 618 17.90 -7.62 38.97
CA GLN A 618 18.80 -8.73 39.26
C GLN A 618 19.61 -9.12 38.01
N SER A 619 20.88 -8.71 37.89
CA SER A 619 21.77 -9.25 36.84
C SER A 619 22.29 -10.61 37.22
N TYR A 620 22.37 -11.47 36.21
CA TYR A 620 22.41 -12.89 36.48
C TYR A 620 23.35 -13.68 35.57
N VAL A 621 24.42 -13.03 35.10
CA VAL A 621 25.52 -13.69 34.40
C VAL A 621 26.77 -13.63 35.29
N ASP A 622 27.36 -14.79 35.59
CA ASP A 622 28.75 -14.85 36.05
C ASP A 622 29.65 -14.49 34.84
N PRO A 623 30.70 -13.67 35.01
CA PRO A 623 31.57 -13.22 33.93
C PRO A 623 32.50 -14.35 33.44
N ILE A 624 31.94 -15.36 32.78
CA ILE A 624 32.69 -16.35 31.99
C ILE A 624 31.86 -16.67 30.74
N ALA A 625 32.09 -15.93 29.65
CA ALA A 625 32.19 -16.47 28.30
C ALA A 625 32.58 -15.37 27.31
N ALA A 626 33.49 -15.74 26.43
CA ALA A 626 34.31 -14.91 25.56
C ALA A 626 33.57 -14.30 24.35
N CYS A 627 34.30 -13.40 23.68
CA CYS A 627 34.10 -12.90 22.33
C CYS A 627 33.83 -13.99 21.27
N PRO A 628 33.32 -13.62 20.07
CA PRO A 628 32.77 -14.55 19.10
C PRO A 628 33.81 -15.49 18.50
N GLY A 629 33.48 -16.79 18.49
CA GLY A 629 34.22 -17.84 17.81
C GLY A 629 34.77 -18.91 18.75
N GLN A 630 33.96 -19.94 19.06
CA GLN A 630 34.49 -21.27 19.33
C GLN A 630 33.41 -22.35 19.16
N LEU A 631 33.58 -23.15 18.10
CA LEU A 631 33.05 -24.50 17.98
C LEU A 631 34.07 -25.47 18.61
N ALA A 632 33.51 -26.50 19.26
CA ALA A 632 34.03 -27.85 19.44
C ALA A 632 35.53 -28.03 19.73
N SER A 633 35.86 -28.25 21.00
CA SER A 633 36.56 -29.47 21.49
C SER A 633 37.29 -29.16 22.81
N GLN A 634 36.88 -29.81 23.90
CA GLN A 634 37.80 -30.08 24.99
C GLN A 634 37.64 -31.52 25.48
N PRO A 635 38.74 -32.19 25.86
CA PRO A 635 38.75 -33.59 26.24
C PRO A 635 38.32 -33.77 27.69
N ARG A 636 37.67 -34.92 27.94
CA ARG A 636 37.41 -35.44 29.28
C ARG A 636 38.73 -35.77 29.98
N HIS A 637 38.90 -35.33 31.22
CA HIS A 637 39.73 -36.05 32.17
C HIS A 637 38.98 -36.31 33.47
N VAL A 638 38.94 -37.59 33.80
CA VAL A 638 38.41 -38.24 35.01
C VAL A 638 39.49 -38.22 36.09
N VAL A 639 39.05 -38.35 37.35
CA VAL A 639 39.70 -38.84 38.60
C VAL A 639 39.44 -37.79 39.71
N GLY A 640 38.88 -38.10 40.88
CA GLY A 640 38.44 -39.35 41.49
C GLY A 640 37.52 -39.03 42.68
N ASN A 641 36.85 -40.05 43.19
CA ASN A 641 35.73 -39.99 44.13
C ASN A 641 36.01 -39.23 45.45
N GLY A 642 35.03 -38.43 45.85
CA GLY A 642 34.93 -37.86 47.20
C GLY A 642 34.03 -36.63 47.17
N MET A 643 32.88 -36.69 47.83
CA MET A 643 31.95 -35.56 47.93
C MET A 643 32.64 -34.33 48.55
N GLY A 644 33.09 -33.42 47.69
CA GLY A 644 33.40 -32.04 48.03
C GLY A 644 32.36 -31.14 47.36
N VAL A 645 31.28 -30.85 48.06
CA VAL A 645 30.43 -29.71 47.71
C VAL A 645 31.35 -28.50 47.67
N TRP A 646 31.52 -27.86 46.51
CA TRP A 646 32.15 -26.55 46.43
C TRP A 646 31.22 -25.55 47.12
N LYS A 647 31.27 -25.50 48.45
CA LYS A 647 30.89 -24.29 49.18
C LYS A 647 31.94 -23.27 48.79
N LEU A 648 31.58 -22.34 47.91
CA LEU A 648 32.21 -21.03 47.86
C LEU A 648 32.03 -20.40 49.25
N GLN A 649 33.02 -20.62 50.12
CA GLN A 649 33.23 -19.73 51.25
C GLN A 649 33.72 -18.43 50.64
N PHE A 650 32.84 -17.44 50.55
CA PHE A 650 33.26 -16.07 50.32
C PHE A 650 34.18 -15.69 51.49
N ARG A 651 35.46 -15.40 51.18
CA ARG A 651 36.28 -14.69 52.13
C ARG A 651 35.64 -13.33 52.33
N THR A 652 35.39 -12.97 53.59
CA THR A 652 34.85 -11.68 54.01
C THR A 652 35.89 -10.54 53.90
N ALA A 653 37.07 -10.81 53.34
CA ALA A 653 38.14 -9.83 53.12
C ALA A 653 38.72 -9.94 51.69
N PRO A 654 39.14 -8.82 51.07
CA PRO A 654 39.67 -8.79 49.71
C PRO A 654 40.97 -9.61 49.56
N LEU A 655 41.20 -10.18 48.37
CA LEU A 655 42.43 -10.91 48.06
C LEU A 655 43.64 -9.99 48.20
N THR A 656 44.67 -10.45 48.91
CA THR A 656 45.98 -9.81 48.89
C THR A 656 46.67 -10.10 47.54
N LEU A 657 47.48 -9.17 47.05
CA LEU A 657 48.22 -9.31 45.79
C LEU A 657 48.98 -10.66 45.67
N PRO A 658 49.61 -11.21 46.74
CA PRO A 658 50.25 -12.52 46.69
C PRO A 658 49.28 -13.71 46.51
N ASP A 659 48.06 -13.61 47.02
CA ASP A 659 47.02 -14.64 46.86
C ASP A 659 46.49 -14.67 45.43
N ALA A 660 46.39 -13.51 44.78
CA ALA A 660 45.97 -13.39 43.38
C ALA A 660 47.03 -13.94 42.40
N VAL A 661 48.32 -13.73 42.69
CA VAL A 661 49.44 -14.23 41.87
C VAL A 661 49.51 -15.75 41.89
N ARG A 662 49.43 -16.38 43.08
CA ARG A 662 49.41 -17.86 43.20
C ARG A 662 48.21 -18.50 42.49
N LEU A 663 47.05 -17.85 42.53
CA LEU A 663 45.85 -18.33 41.84
C LEU A 663 46.00 -18.24 40.31
N GLY A 664 46.69 -17.19 39.84
CA GLY A 664 47.02 -17.00 38.43
C GLY A 664 48.03 -18.01 37.89
N GLU A 665 49.10 -18.29 38.63
CA GLU A 665 50.12 -19.29 38.27
C GLU A 665 49.52 -20.70 38.17
N ALA A 666 48.65 -21.07 39.11
CA ALA A 666 48.00 -22.38 39.15
C ALA A 666 46.98 -22.61 38.01
N ARG A 667 46.29 -21.56 37.54
CA ARG A 667 45.22 -21.67 36.53
C ARG A 667 45.65 -21.38 35.09
N LEU A 668 46.64 -20.51 34.89
CA LEU A 668 47.05 -20.07 33.56
C LEU A 668 48.29 -20.80 33.03
N ARG A 669 48.95 -21.62 33.87
CA ARG A 669 50.20 -22.34 33.54
C ARG A 669 51.25 -21.43 32.89
N ARG A 670 51.42 -20.20 33.41
CA ARG A 670 52.44 -19.23 32.99
C ARG A 670 53.31 -18.87 34.19
N ALA A 671 54.61 -18.66 33.95
CA ALA A 671 55.62 -18.67 35.01
C ALA A 671 55.95 -17.29 35.63
N VAL A 672 55.53 -16.17 35.03
CA VAL A 672 55.97 -14.84 35.51
C VAL A 672 54.88 -13.77 35.36
N PHE A 673 54.44 -13.21 36.48
CA PHE A 673 53.61 -12.01 36.57
C PHE A 673 54.48 -10.79 36.93
N ARG A 674 54.46 -9.73 36.12
CA ARG A 674 55.22 -8.50 36.40
C ARG A 674 54.31 -7.40 36.97
N PRO A 675 54.65 -6.73 38.10
CA PRO A 675 53.70 -5.91 38.87
C PRO A 675 53.20 -4.58 38.26
N LYS A 676 53.38 -4.36 36.96
CA LYS A 676 52.87 -3.17 36.24
C LYS A 676 52.40 -3.47 34.82
N THR A 677 52.90 -4.54 34.21
CA THR A 677 52.65 -4.90 32.81
C THR A 677 51.79 -6.16 32.65
N GLY A 678 51.46 -6.85 33.74
CA GLY A 678 50.66 -8.07 33.69
C GLY A 678 51.45 -9.29 33.20
N TRP A 679 50.73 -10.29 32.66
CA TRP A 679 51.29 -11.56 32.19
C TRP A 679 51.92 -11.41 30.79
N ASP A 680 53.12 -11.95 30.59
CA ASP A 680 53.89 -11.82 29.34
C ASP A 680 53.19 -12.51 28.14
N SER A 681 53.24 -11.92 26.93
CA SER A 681 52.23 -12.12 25.87
C SER A 681 52.65 -12.89 24.60
N THR A 682 53.82 -13.53 24.55
CA THR A 682 54.32 -14.06 23.26
C THR A 682 53.89 -15.52 22.96
N SER A 683 53.19 -15.69 21.82
CA SER A 683 52.62 -16.90 21.13
C SER A 683 51.16 -17.29 21.49
N ASN A 684 50.20 -17.53 20.58
CA ASN A 684 50.23 -18.06 19.19
C ASN A 684 48.96 -17.72 18.33
N VAL A 685 49.07 -17.84 17.00
CA VAL A 685 48.10 -18.12 15.87
C VAL A 685 46.94 -17.14 15.52
N TYR A 686 46.56 -16.16 16.35
CA TYR A 686 45.42 -15.25 16.05
C TYR A 686 45.79 -13.82 15.64
N ASP A 687 46.98 -13.61 15.05
CA ASP A 687 47.54 -12.26 14.92
C ASP A 687 46.95 -11.44 13.76
N ASP A 688 46.39 -12.03 12.70
CA ASP A 688 45.92 -11.26 11.54
C ASP A 688 44.55 -10.58 11.74
N THR A 689 43.61 -11.27 12.40
CA THR A 689 42.30 -10.67 12.74
C THR A 689 42.38 -9.76 13.96
N ARG A 690 43.29 -10.05 14.89
CA ARG A 690 43.61 -9.17 16.03
C ARG A 690 44.32 -7.90 15.58
N ALA A 691 45.20 -7.95 14.58
CA ALA A 691 45.84 -6.76 14.03
C ALA A 691 44.82 -5.80 13.39
N VAL A 692 43.86 -6.31 12.61
CA VAL A 692 42.79 -5.48 12.01
C VAL A 692 41.86 -4.90 13.08
N LEU A 693 41.47 -5.69 14.07
CA LEU A 693 40.67 -5.22 15.21
C LEU A 693 41.43 -4.22 16.08
N GLU A 694 42.72 -4.42 16.32
CA GLU A 694 43.56 -3.47 17.05
C GLU A 694 43.78 -2.18 16.26
N ILE A 695 43.88 -2.22 14.93
CA ILE A 695 43.96 -1.01 14.10
C ILE A 695 42.65 -0.21 14.21
N LEU A 696 41.50 -0.88 14.10
CA LEU A 696 40.18 -0.23 14.23
C LEU A 696 39.91 0.26 15.66
N LEU A 697 40.33 -0.50 16.68
CA LEU A 697 40.21 -0.11 18.09
C LEU A 697 41.21 0.99 18.46
N LYS A 698 42.43 1.02 17.90
CA LYS A 698 43.39 2.12 18.11
C LYS A 698 42.92 3.40 17.41
N ALA A 699 42.35 3.30 16.21
CA ALA A 699 41.74 4.44 15.51
C ALA A 699 40.53 5.00 16.27
N SER A 700 39.68 4.11 16.82
CA SER A 700 38.54 4.47 17.65
C SER A 700 38.95 5.05 19.02
N ALA A 701 39.92 4.43 19.69
CA ALA A 701 40.43 4.87 20.99
C ALA A 701 41.11 6.25 20.89
N LYS A 702 41.87 6.49 19.82
CA LYS A 702 42.46 7.81 19.54
C LYS A 702 41.38 8.87 19.35
N CYS A 703 40.37 8.61 18.50
CA CYS A 703 39.25 9.52 18.28
C CYS A 703 38.42 9.78 19.56
N GLN A 704 38.24 8.77 20.41
CA GLN A 704 37.56 8.91 21.70
C GLN A 704 38.40 9.70 22.72
N GLN A 705 39.71 9.48 22.75
CA GLN A 705 40.62 10.22 23.60
C GLN A 705 40.68 11.70 23.18
N ASP A 706 40.78 11.97 21.88
CA ASP A 706 40.80 13.32 21.30
C ASP A 706 39.49 14.07 21.65
N LYS A 707 38.32 13.43 21.50
CA LYS A 707 37.03 14.03 21.89
C LYS A 707 36.87 14.24 23.40
N ARG A 708 37.39 13.34 24.24
CA ARG A 708 37.40 13.53 25.71
C ARG A 708 38.28 14.70 26.11
N THR A 709 39.47 14.82 25.51
CA THR A 709 40.34 15.98 25.72
C THR A 709 39.71 17.26 25.20
N GLU A 710 38.99 17.22 24.08
CA GLU A 710 38.24 18.36 23.53
C GLU A 710 37.08 18.80 24.45
N GLN A 711 36.37 17.86 25.07
CA GLN A 711 35.30 18.17 26.02
C GLN A 711 35.84 18.71 27.36
N LEU A 712 36.95 18.17 27.86
CA LEU A 712 37.62 18.68 29.07
C LEU A 712 38.21 20.08 28.84
N THR A 713 38.82 20.32 27.68
CA THR A 713 39.30 21.64 27.26
C THR A 713 38.13 22.61 27.08
N ARG A 714 37.02 22.19 26.47
CA ARG A 714 35.81 23.04 26.35
C ARG A 714 35.19 23.38 27.71
N LYS A 715 35.10 22.43 28.66
CA LYS A 715 34.62 22.68 30.03
C LYS A 715 35.53 23.63 30.80
N THR A 716 36.85 23.50 30.65
CA THR A 716 37.81 24.41 31.29
C THR A 716 37.81 25.80 30.66
N ILE A 717 37.66 25.91 29.34
CA ILE A 717 37.45 27.18 28.63
C ILE A 717 36.18 27.86 29.14
N LEU A 718 35.04 27.16 29.16
CA LEU A 718 33.77 27.72 29.64
C LEU A 718 33.84 28.21 31.09
N ARG A 719 34.54 27.48 31.98
CA ARG A 719 34.78 27.92 33.37
C ARG A 719 35.65 29.18 33.43
N ARG A 720 36.71 29.25 32.62
CA ARG A 720 37.56 30.45 32.53
C ARG A 720 36.76 31.64 32.00
N THR A 721 35.99 31.47 30.93
CA THR A 721 35.14 32.54 30.37
C THR A 721 34.09 33.03 31.37
N ALA A 722 33.46 32.13 32.13
CA ALA A 722 32.50 32.51 33.16
C ALA A 722 33.14 33.30 34.31
N ASN A 723 34.32 32.87 34.79
CA ASN A 723 35.06 33.61 35.82
C ASN A 723 35.51 34.99 35.31
N GLN A 724 35.92 35.07 34.05
CA GLN A 724 36.37 36.31 33.44
C GLN A 724 35.23 37.32 33.27
N ASN A 725 34.05 36.86 32.84
CA ASN A 725 32.84 37.69 32.78
C ASN A 725 32.43 38.19 34.17
N LEU A 726 32.61 37.39 35.23
CA LEU A 726 32.35 37.82 36.60
C LEU A 726 33.33 38.92 37.05
N LEU A 727 34.62 38.76 36.75
CA LEU A 727 35.64 39.77 37.02
C LEU A 727 35.37 41.07 36.25
N HIS A 728 35.01 40.98 34.96
CA HIS A 728 34.63 42.12 34.13
C HIS A 728 33.38 42.83 34.64
N GLY A 729 32.34 42.09 35.05
CA GLY A 729 31.14 42.69 35.65
C GLY A 729 31.44 43.41 36.98
N ARG A 730 32.32 42.85 37.82
CA ARG A 730 32.78 43.53 39.05
C ARG A 730 33.62 44.77 38.71
N LEU A 731 34.45 44.70 37.68
CA LEU A 731 35.26 45.82 37.20
C LEU A 731 34.36 46.96 36.69
N GLU A 732 33.31 46.66 35.92
CA GLU A 732 32.32 47.64 35.47
C GLU A 732 31.65 48.35 36.65
N VAL A 733 31.23 47.60 37.68
CA VAL A 733 30.64 48.19 38.89
C VAL A 733 31.65 49.08 39.63
N GLY A 734 32.92 48.64 39.73
CA GLY A 734 33.99 49.42 40.34
C GLY A 734 34.30 50.73 39.59
N ILE A 735 34.31 50.68 38.26
CA ILE A 735 34.47 51.83 37.36
C ILE A 735 33.31 52.81 37.55
N GLN A 736 32.05 52.34 37.52
CA GLN A 736 30.87 53.20 37.71
C GLN A 736 30.80 53.82 39.11
N ALA A 737 31.19 53.07 40.14
CA ALA A 737 31.22 53.52 41.53
C ALA A 737 32.46 54.38 41.87
N LYS A 738 33.36 54.62 40.91
CA LYS A 738 34.60 55.40 41.06
C LYS A 738 35.55 54.86 42.14
N LYS A 739 35.55 53.55 42.33
CA LYS A 739 36.39 52.88 43.32
C LYS A 739 37.65 52.32 42.66
N TYR A 740 38.58 53.21 42.35
CA TYR A 740 39.78 52.88 41.56
C TYR A 740 40.73 51.89 42.26
N ALA A 741 40.80 51.88 43.58
CA ALA A 741 41.60 50.89 44.33
C ALA A 741 41.02 49.45 44.23
N GLU A 742 39.69 49.31 44.27
CA GLU A 742 39.02 48.01 44.06
C GLU A 742 39.16 47.57 42.60
N ALA A 743 39.08 48.50 41.65
CA ALA A 743 39.32 48.22 40.23
C ALA A 743 40.75 47.74 39.96
N TYR A 744 41.76 48.34 40.60
CA TYR A 744 43.16 47.91 40.52
C TYR A 744 43.34 46.46 41.01
N ALA A 745 42.75 46.11 42.16
CA ALA A 745 42.81 44.75 42.69
C ALA A 745 42.15 43.72 41.74
N LEU A 746 41.08 44.09 41.05
CA LEU A 746 40.42 43.23 40.06
C LEU A 746 41.27 43.01 38.81
N LEU A 747 42.08 43.99 38.41
CA LEU A 747 43.05 43.83 37.33
C LEU A 747 44.18 42.87 37.72
N ASP A 748 44.66 42.94 38.97
CA ASP A 748 45.63 41.97 39.52
C ASP A 748 45.05 40.54 39.62
N GLU A 749 43.73 40.40 39.87
CA GLU A 749 43.01 39.12 39.83
C GLU A 749 42.85 38.56 38.39
N GLY A 750 43.25 39.30 37.36
CA GLY A 750 43.25 38.88 35.95
C GLY A 750 42.08 39.39 35.12
N ALA A 751 41.37 40.44 35.55
CA ALA A 751 40.43 41.16 34.69
C ALA A 751 41.16 41.86 33.53
N PHE A 752 40.53 41.93 32.36
CA PHE A 752 41.17 42.61 31.22
C PHE A 752 41.16 44.13 31.39
N PRO A 753 42.31 44.80 31.23
CA PRO A 753 42.40 46.25 31.37
C PRO A 753 41.63 47.04 30.28
N ASP A 754 41.50 46.46 29.09
CA ASP A 754 40.78 47.05 27.95
C ASP A 754 39.26 46.82 28.00
N HIS A 755 38.76 46.16 29.04
CA HIS A 755 37.32 45.95 29.22
C HIS A 755 36.63 47.31 29.42
N ALA A 756 35.91 47.75 28.40
CA ALA A 756 35.16 49.00 28.43
C ALA A 756 33.76 48.76 29.01
N THR A 757 33.32 49.70 29.83
CA THR A 757 31.90 49.78 30.22
C THR A 757 31.00 49.94 28.99
N PRO A 758 29.68 49.72 29.09
CA PRO A 758 28.75 49.96 27.98
C PRO A 758 28.80 51.38 27.38
N GLY A 759 29.36 52.36 28.11
CA GLY A 759 29.61 53.73 27.65
C GLY A 759 30.95 53.93 26.94
N GLY A 760 31.73 52.88 26.71
CA GLY A 760 33.02 52.94 26.00
C GLY A 760 34.20 53.41 26.86
N LEU A 761 34.00 53.62 28.17
CA LEU A 761 35.06 54.04 29.08
C LEU A 761 35.75 52.83 29.70
N THR A 762 37.07 52.71 29.48
CA THR A 762 37.97 51.83 30.24
C THR A 762 38.35 52.48 31.56
N VAL A 763 38.82 51.67 32.53
CA VAL A 763 39.26 52.14 33.86
C VAL A 763 40.23 53.33 33.74
N LEU A 764 41.23 53.20 32.86
CA LEU A 764 42.26 54.22 32.64
C LEU A 764 41.68 55.48 31.99
N SER A 765 40.80 55.32 30.99
CA SER A 765 40.17 56.47 30.33
C SER A 765 39.32 57.29 31.29
N GLN A 766 38.58 56.61 32.19
CA GLN A 766 37.73 57.29 33.18
C GLN A 766 38.57 57.95 34.28
N ALA A 767 39.69 57.34 34.68
CA ALA A 767 40.65 57.96 35.59
C ALA A 767 41.31 59.20 34.95
N CYS A 768 41.58 59.20 33.64
CA CYS A 768 42.18 60.35 32.94
C CYS A 768 41.21 61.53 32.78
N THR A 769 39.91 61.28 32.71
CA THR A 769 38.91 62.35 32.57
C THR A 769 38.63 63.11 33.86
N GLU A 770 39.01 62.56 35.02
CA GLU A 770 38.64 63.12 36.33
C GLU A 770 39.86 63.25 37.26
N GLU A 771 40.06 64.42 37.87
CA GLU A 771 41.14 64.67 38.84
C GLU A 771 40.80 64.09 40.23
N VAL A 772 40.75 62.76 40.34
CA VAL A 772 40.51 62.05 41.60
C VAL A 772 41.83 61.70 42.27
N TYR A 773 41.96 61.98 43.57
CA TYR A 773 43.14 61.64 44.37
C TYR A 773 42.89 60.39 45.21
N LEU A 774 43.87 59.48 45.22
CA LEU A 774 43.90 58.24 45.98
C LEU A 774 45.09 58.23 46.93
N VAL A 775 45.04 57.39 47.96
CA VAL A 775 46.17 57.17 48.86
C VAL A 775 46.85 55.87 48.45
N ASN A 776 48.14 55.94 48.10
CA ASN A 776 48.93 54.76 47.75
C ASN A 776 49.30 53.94 48.99
N ALA A 777 49.80 52.71 48.78
CA ALA A 777 50.29 51.84 49.86
C ALA A 777 51.39 52.50 50.72
N ASP A 778 52.13 53.46 50.16
CA ASP A 778 53.19 54.24 50.84
C ASP A 778 52.64 55.43 51.65
N GLY A 779 51.33 55.70 51.63
CA GLY A 779 50.68 56.79 52.37
C GLY A 779 50.62 58.14 51.65
N ASP A 780 51.18 58.24 50.45
CA ASP A 780 51.13 59.45 49.61
C ASP A 780 49.77 59.64 48.94
N THR A 781 49.34 60.91 48.78
CA THR A 781 48.16 61.26 47.98
C THR A 781 48.56 61.48 46.52
N VAL A 782 48.01 60.67 45.62
CA VAL A 782 48.40 60.59 44.21
C VAL A 782 47.17 60.61 43.31
N LEU A 783 47.29 61.16 42.11
CA LEU A 783 46.20 61.16 41.13
C LEU A 783 45.82 59.72 40.75
N ALA A 784 44.55 59.46 40.47
CA ALA A 784 44.06 58.13 40.12
C ALA A 784 44.74 57.58 38.86
N VAL A 785 45.12 58.42 37.90
CA VAL A 785 45.90 58.00 36.71
C VAL A 785 47.28 57.51 37.11
N ASP A 786 47.98 58.28 37.95
CA ASP A 786 49.31 57.96 38.45
C ASP A 786 49.30 56.72 39.35
N TYR A 787 48.14 56.36 39.93
CA TYR A 787 47.93 55.11 40.66
C TYR A 787 48.02 53.87 39.76
N PHE A 788 47.60 53.99 38.49
CA PHE A 788 47.67 52.90 37.49
C PHE A 788 48.99 52.90 36.69
N LEU A 789 49.93 53.81 36.99
CA LEU A 789 51.23 53.93 36.32
C LEU A 789 52.36 53.53 37.29
N ASP A 790 53.29 52.69 36.82
CA ASP A 790 54.50 52.34 37.55
C ASP A 790 55.46 53.54 37.55
N ARG A 791 55.75 54.06 38.76
CA ARG A 791 56.58 55.25 39.01
C ARG A 791 58.02 55.12 38.48
N SER A 792 58.53 53.90 38.31
CA SER A 792 59.91 53.66 37.84
C SER A 792 60.05 53.71 36.31
N SER A 793 58.99 53.37 35.59
CA SER A 793 59.00 53.21 34.14
C SER A 793 58.05 54.16 33.40
N ASN A 794 57.19 54.91 34.13
CA ASN A 794 56.11 55.73 33.59
C ASN A 794 55.20 54.95 32.60
N ARG A 795 55.08 53.64 32.82
CA ARG A 795 54.24 52.74 32.04
C ARG A 795 53.05 52.27 32.89
N PRO A 796 51.90 51.94 32.27
CA PRO A 796 50.77 51.37 32.99
C PRO A 796 51.12 50.04 33.69
N SER A 797 50.85 49.94 34.99
CA SER A 797 50.85 48.69 35.76
C SER A 797 49.40 48.33 36.12
N PRO A 798 48.86 47.17 35.72
CA PRO A 798 49.49 46.00 35.08
C PRO A 798 49.62 46.11 33.55
N ASN A 799 50.53 45.36 32.92
CA ASN A 799 50.78 45.41 31.46
C ASN A 799 49.48 45.38 30.62
N PHE A 800 49.14 46.51 29.99
CA PHE A 800 48.02 46.66 29.03
C PHE A 800 48.38 46.11 27.63
N GLU A 801 49.37 45.22 27.52
CA GLU A 801 49.68 44.58 26.24
C GLU A 801 48.57 43.60 25.88
N SER A 802 47.81 43.95 24.85
CA SER A 802 46.75 43.12 24.29
C SER A 802 47.30 41.74 23.92
N PHE A 803 46.94 40.70 24.68
CA PHE A 803 47.11 39.31 24.25
C PHE A 803 46.06 38.98 23.16
N SER A 804 46.15 39.65 22.01
CA SER A 804 45.39 39.30 20.80
C SER A 804 46.16 38.34 19.88
N THR A 805 47.33 37.84 20.28
CA THR A 805 48.09 36.84 19.52
C THR A 805 47.96 35.45 20.12
N PHE A 806 46.76 34.87 20.05
CA PHE A 806 46.60 33.41 20.08
C PHE A 806 46.62 32.88 18.64
N ASN A 807 47.70 33.17 17.92
CA ASN A 807 48.10 32.43 16.74
C ASN A 807 49.53 31.94 17.00
N GLY A 808 49.62 30.70 17.46
CA GLY A 808 50.86 30.02 17.76
C GLY A 808 50.64 28.51 17.72
N SER A 809 50.71 27.97 16.51
CA SER A 809 51.42 26.71 16.28
C SER A 809 52.90 27.09 16.06
N PRO A 810 53.90 26.27 16.46
CA PRO A 810 53.87 25.13 17.37
C PRO A 810 54.34 25.46 18.80
#